data_AF-A0A8C4IC54-F1
#
_entry.id   AF-A0A8C4IC54-F1
#
_cell.length_a   1.000
_cell.length_b   1.000
_cell.length_c   1.000
_cell.angle_alpha   90.00
_cell.angle_beta   90.00
_cell.angle_gamma   90.00
#
_symmetry.space_group_name_H-M   'P 1'
#
loop_
_entity.id
_entity.type
_entity.pdbx_description
1 polymer ?
#
loop_
_entity_poly.entity_id
_entity_poly.type
_entity_poly.pdbx_seq_one_letter_code
_entity_poly.pdbx_strand_id
1 'polypeptide(L)'
;MDYKKRNGGPFVGGASQAKRGKTAGEWEDSPSQFEEELSMFDEAEMDAEEMEGQAGDLFSADLNPRWRRPLAPSLDPSSDTLVFQQIDLDYYLGPTVAGMPGQLQGKVPIIRMFGVTDSGNSVCCHVHGFAPYFYVPAPSGFTSSHLGEFKKELNSAVLKDMRSNKDNISVTVLAVDITRKENMYGYHGKRSHDFLRITMAMPRLIAPAKRLLEQGFKFAHFPIQGYQPYEANIDFEIRFMVDSDVVGCCWIELPKGTYKVTLCQYEVDVGWTDLISHPAEGDWQRIAPLRVLSFDIECAGRKGIFPEADKDPVIQIASMVQRQGETEPFIRTVFTLQSCASIVGSQILCFTQEKQLLQSWAEFLRTVDPDIITGYNIQNFDFPYLLNRAAALKVNLFPYLGRVRGIKSVLRDLNFQSKQMGRRENKTVNMEGRVQFDLLQVLLRDYKLRSYTLNAVSYHFLQEQKEDVQHSIITDLQNGNEQTRRRLAVYCLKDAYLPLRLLQKLMCVINYMEMARVTGVPLTYLLSRGQQIKVVSQLLRQAMKQNLVMPVVKTEGGEDYTGATVIEPEKGYYSVPIATLDFSSLYPSIMMAHNLCYTTLLQKGSVEKQGLSPEDFIKTPTGDMFVKSSVRKGLLPEILENLLSARKRAKTELKKETDPFKRQVLDGRQLALKISANSVYGFTGAQVGKLPCLEISQESGVALLYCTSNPFVYIVLYIYRPNTQLNEVVYTLLVARLLACLHRGLVRA
;
A
#
# COMPACT_ATOMS: atom_id res chain seq x y z
N MET A 1 42.58 30.44 -33.57
CA MET A 1 43.41 31.31 -32.71
C MET A 1 43.48 30.63 -31.35
N ASP A 2 44.28 29.57 -31.24
CA ASP A 2 45.70 29.59 -30.87
C ASP A 2 45.96 30.19 -29.49
N TYR A 3 46.31 29.33 -28.52
CA TYR A 3 47.60 29.44 -27.85
C TYR A 3 48.07 28.05 -27.38
N LYS A 4 49.31 27.71 -27.77
CA LYS A 4 50.00 26.44 -27.59
C LYS A 4 50.73 26.34 -26.24
N LYS A 5 50.63 25.15 -25.65
CA LYS A 5 51.63 24.29 -24.96
C LYS A 5 52.95 24.91 -24.45
N ARG A 6 53.32 24.51 -23.22
CA ARG A 6 54.69 24.07 -22.87
C ARG A 6 54.67 22.77 -22.05
N ASN A 7 55.61 21.89 -22.42
CA ASN A 7 55.85 20.52 -21.93
C ASN A 7 56.65 20.48 -20.62
N GLY A 8 56.48 19.39 -19.87
CA GLY A 8 57.43 18.85 -18.89
C GLY A 8 57.16 17.35 -18.70
N GLY A 9 58.14 16.50 -19.03
CA GLY A 9 58.04 15.04 -19.17
C GLY A 9 58.16 14.21 -17.86
N PRO A 10 58.27 12.87 -17.97
CA PRO A 10 57.62 11.91 -17.07
C PRO A 10 58.59 11.08 -16.22
N PHE A 11 58.18 10.56 -15.05
CA PHE A 11 58.76 9.32 -14.46
C PHE A 11 57.82 8.61 -13.45
N VAL A 12 57.33 7.43 -13.88
CA VAL A 12 57.23 6.10 -13.23
C VAL A 12 56.56 5.90 -11.84
N GLY A 13 55.60 4.96 -11.79
CA GLY A 13 55.37 4.13 -10.59
C GLY A 13 54.02 3.41 -10.45
N GLY A 14 53.89 2.20 -11.05
CA GLY A 14 53.14 1.08 -10.45
C GLY A 14 51.66 0.86 -10.79
N ALA A 15 51.36 0.21 -11.92
CA ALA A 15 50.11 -0.55 -12.11
C ALA A 15 50.42 -2.04 -12.03
N SER A 16 49.91 -2.74 -11.02
CA SER A 16 50.05 -4.18 -10.85
C SER A 16 49.25 -4.92 -11.92
N GLN A 17 49.96 -5.66 -12.79
CA GLN A 17 49.40 -6.60 -13.75
C GLN A 17 48.70 -7.75 -13.01
N ALA A 18 47.37 -7.85 -13.14
CA ALA A 18 46.66 -9.07 -12.84
C ALA A 18 46.95 -10.10 -13.96
N LYS A 19 47.63 -11.19 -13.59
CA LYS A 19 47.92 -12.33 -14.48
C LYS A 19 46.61 -12.93 -15.01
N ARG A 20 46.44 -12.94 -16.33
CA ARG A 20 45.53 -13.83 -17.05
C ARG A 20 46.00 -15.27 -16.87
N GLY A 21 45.30 -16.05 -16.07
CA GLY A 21 45.36 -17.51 -16.11
C GLY A 21 44.48 -18.04 -17.23
N LYS A 22 45.08 -18.74 -18.20
CA LYS A 22 44.40 -19.70 -19.07
C LYS A 22 44.55 -21.07 -18.42
N THR A 23 43.44 -21.74 -18.14
CA THR A 23 43.36 -23.20 -18.10
C THR A 23 41.95 -23.60 -18.50
N ALA A 24 41.85 -24.31 -19.61
CA ALA A 24 40.74 -25.20 -19.90
C ALA A 24 41.06 -26.52 -19.19
N GLY A 25 40.08 -27.10 -18.49
CA GLY A 25 40.19 -28.41 -17.86
C GLY A 25 39.57 -28.41 -16.46
N GLU A 26 38.48 -29.17 -16.33
CA GLU A 26 37.82 -29.62 -15.09
C GLU A 26 37.23 -28.53 -14.18
N TRP A 27 35.91 -28.41 -14.25
CA TRP A 27 35.13 -27.67 -13.27
C TRP A 27 35.13 -28.50 -11.99
N GLU A 28 35.73 -27.97 -10.91
CA GLU A 28 35.66 -28.61 -9.59
C GLU A 28 34.19 -28.77 -9.18
N ASP A 29 33.80 -30.01 -8.90
CA ASP A 29 32.45 -30.45 -8.52
C ASP A 29 32.13 -30.16 -7.04
N SER A 30 32.71 -29.07 -6.51
CA SER A 30 32.55 -28.64 -5.13
C SER A 30 31.21 -27.92 -4.96
N PRO A 31 30.40 -28.24 -3.92
CA PRO A 31 29.14 -27.55 -3.67
C PRO A 31 29.33 -26.04 -3.57
N SER A 32 28.46 -25.26 -4.21
CA SER A 32 28.41 -23.82 -3.98
C SER A 32 27.96 -23.52 -2.54
N GLN A 33 28.33 -22.33 -2.01
CA GLN A 33 27.89 -21.89 -0.68
C GLN A 33 26.35 -21.94 -0.52
N PHE A 34 25.61 -21.73 -1.60
CA PHE A 34 24.15 -21.82 -1.57
C PHE A 34 23.66 -23.27 -1.52
N GLU A 35 24.36 -24.22 -2.15
CA GLU A 35 24.03 -25.64 -2.02
C GLU A 35 24.29 -26.16 -0.62
N GLU A 36 25.34 -25.67 0.07
CA GLU A 36 25.57 -25.94 1.49
C GLU A 36 24.43 -25.37 2.35
N GLU A 37 23.92 -24.16 2.03
CA GLU A 37 22.74 -23.57 2.69
C GLU A 37 21.50 -24.45 2.51
N LEU A 38 21.26 -24.97 1.30
CA LEU A 38 20.14 -25.86 1.02
C LEU A 38 20.24 -27.21 1.76
N SER A 39 21.45 -27.76 1.93
CA SER A 39 21.63 -29.01 2.68
C SER A 39 21.39 -28.84 4.18
N MET A 40 21.76 -27.69 4.75
CA MET A 40 21.50 -27.41 6.17
C MET A 40 20.01 -27.32 6.49
N PHE A 41 19.18 -26.84 5.56
CA PHE A 41 17.73 -26.84 5.72
C PHE A 41 17.14 -28.26 5.73
N ASP A 42 17.73 -29.17 4.96
CA ASP A 42 17.30 -30.57 4.88
C ASP A 42 17.59 -31.30 6.21
N GLU A 43 18.76 -31.08 6.81
CA GLU A 43 19.12 -31.63 8.13
C GLU A 43 18.17 -31.15 9.23
N ALA A 44 17.81 -29.86 9.23
CA ALA A 44 16.86 -29.29 10.20
C ALA A 44 15.42 -29.82 10.02
N GLU A 45 15.00 -30.11 8.79
CA GLU A 45 13.70 -30.72 8.49
C GLU A 45 13.67 -32.22 8.86
N MET A 46 14.77 -32.96 8.63
CA MET A 46 14.88 -34.36 9.03
C MET A 46 14.78 -34.56 10.55
N ASP A 47 15.36 -33.65 11.34
CA ASP A 47 15.22 -33.64 12.81
C ASP A 47 13.78 -33.33 13.29
N ALA A 48 12.98 -32.63 12.46
CA ALA A 48 11.57 -32.36 12.72
C ALA A 48 10.62 -33.49 12.23
N GLU A 49 11.10 -34.37 11.35
CA GLU A 49 10.32 -35.37 10.61
C GLU A 49 10.35 -36.79 11.19
N GLU A 50 11.05 -37.04 12.32
CA GLU A 50 10.93 -38.30 13.07
C GLU A 50 9.50 -38.58 13.61
N MET A 51 8.48 -37.76 13.29
CA MET A 51 7.08 -37.96 13.67
C MET A 51 6.05 -38.25 12.55
N GLU A 52 6.33 -38.15 11.25
CA GLU A 52 5.32 -38.50 10.21
C GLU A 52 5.89 -39.18 8.94
N GLY A 53 5.22 -40.24 8.50
CA GLY A 53 5.76 -41.31 7.65
C GLY A 53 5.94 -41.08 6.14
N GLN A 54 6.54 -42.10 5.53
CA GLN A 54 7.19 -42.20 4.21
C GLN A 54 6.36 -41.82 2.96
N ALA A 55 7.07 -41.23 1.97
CA ALA A 55 6.56 -40.78 0.68
C ALA A 55 6.30 -41.92 -0.33
N GLY A 56 5.24 -41.77 -1.13
CA GLY A 56 4.81 -42.67 -2.20
C GLY A 56 5.06 -42.16 -3.63
N ASP A 57 4.82 -43.07 -4.58
CA ASP A 57 5.33 -43.16 -5.96
C ASP A 57 4.91 -42.06 -6.96
N LEU A 58 5.74 -41.84 -7.98
CA LEU A 58 5.50 -40.90 -9.09
C LEU A 58 4.41 -41.41 -10.04
N PHE A 59 3.51 -40.52 -10.46
CA PHE A 59 2.39 -40.71 -11.40
C PHE A 59 1.04 -41.16 -10.80
N SER A 60 0.54 -40.32 -9.89
CA SER A 60 -0.88 -40.04 -9.69
C SER A 60 -1.00 -38.55 -9.36
N ALA A 61 -2.18 -37.97 -9.52
CA ALA A 61 -2.50 -36.60 -9.09
C ALA A 61 -2.50 -36.43 -7.56
N ASP A 62 -1.61 -37.12 -6.86
CA ASP A 62 -1.32 -36.96 -5.44
C ASP A 62 -0.30 -35.83 -5.30
N LEU A 63 -0.82 -34.60 -5.45
CA LEU A 63 -0.13 -33.36 -5.11
C LEU A 63 0.60 -33.56 -3.77
N ASN A 64 1.92 -33.30 -3.74
CA ASN A 64 2.74 -33.39 -2.53
C ASN A 64 1.95 -32.81 -1.34
N PRO A 65 1.57 -33.64 -0.33
CA PRO A 65 0.72 -33.20 0.77
C PRO A 65 1.25 -31.94 1.46
N ARG A 66 2.58 -31.75 1.48
CA ARG A 66 3.25 -30.56 2.03
C ARG A 66 2.85 -29.25 1.36
N TRP A 67 2.42 -29.29 0.09
CA TRP A 67 2.01 -28.09 -0.62
C TRP A 67 0.67 -27.56 -0.14
N ARG A 68 -0.25 -28.41 0.30
CA ARG A 68 -1.61 -27.98 0.66
C ARG A 68 -1.60 -27.20 1.97
N ARG A 69 -2.58 -26.31 2.14
CA ARG A 69 -2.88 -25.75 3.47
C ARG A 69 -3.38 -26.87 4.39
N PRO A 70 -3.22 -26.73 5.72
CA PRO A 70 -3.84 -27.63 6.68
C PRO A 70 -5.34 -27.76 6.40
N LEU A 71 -5.94 -28.92 6.65
CA LEU A 71 -7.37 -29.10 6.49
C LEU A 71 -8.11 -28.15 7.44
N ALA A 72 -9.04 -27.38 6.89
CA ALA A 72 -9.87 -26.49 7.67
C ALA A 72 -10.87 -27.31 8.51
N PRO A 73 -10.97 -27.04 9.82
CA PRO A 73 -12.03 -27.61 10.65
C PRO A 73 -13.43 -27.37 10.05
N SER A 74 -14.38 -28.27 10.35
CA SER A 74 -15.78 -28.01 10.00
C SER A 74 -16.26 -26.77 10.75
N LEU A 75 -16.95 -25.88 10.05
CA LEU A 75 -17.50 -24.64 10.60
C LEU A 75 -19.02 -24.75 10.63
N ASP A 76 -19.62 -24.75 11.82
CA ASP A 76 -21.07 -24.65 12.00
C ASP A 76 -21.45 -23.17 12.19
N PRO A 77 -22.10 -22.54 11.20
CA PRO A 77 -22.45 -21.13 11.30
C PRO A 77 -23.36 -20.79 12.46
N SER A 78 -24.07 -21.75 13.06
CA SER A 78 -24.99 -21.50 14.18
C SER A 78 -24.29 -21.42 15.54
N SER A 79 -23.13 -22.07 15.69
CA SER A 79 -22.36 -22.13 16.94
C SER A 79 -21.02 -21.42 16.89
N ASP A 80 -20.39 -21.37 15.72
CA ASP A 80 -18.98 -21.02 15.59
C ASP A 80 -18.79 -19.58 15.12
N THR A 81 -17.80 -18.90 15.69
CA THR A 81 -17.34 -17.59 15.24
C THR A 81 -16.15 -17.79 14.31
N LEU A 82 -16.15 -17.12 13.15
CA LEU A 82 -15.01 -17.14 12.23
C LEU A 82 -14.18 -15.86 12.38
N VAL A 83 -12.89 -16.02 12.69
CA VAL A 83 -11.94 -14.90 12.85
C VAL A 83 -10.81 -15.05 11.85
N PHE A 84 -10.55 -14.01 11.06
CA PHE A 84 -9.50 -14.03 10.05
C PHE A 84 -8.90 -12.65 9.81
N GLN A 85 -7.63 -12.60 9.41
CA GLN A 85 -6.97 -11.38 8.97
C GLN A 85 -7.20 -11.17 7.48
N GLN A 86 -7.87 -10.08 7.10
CA GLN A 86 -8.06 -9.75 5.68
C GLN A 86 -6.75 -9.19 5.08
N ILE A 87 -6.40 -9.60 3.86
CA ILE A 87 -5.18 -9.16 3.15
C ILE A 87 -5.48 -8.40 1.85
N ASP A 88 -6.62 -8.70 1.24
CA ASP A 88 -7.07 -8.11 -0.02
C ASP A 88 -8.58 -7.89 0.02
N LEU A 89 -9.02 -6.81 -0.60
CA LEU A 89 -10.41 -6.38 -0.61
C LEU A 89 -10.74 -5.77 -1.98
N ASP A 90 -11.75 -6.33 -2.63
CA ASP A 90 -12.32 -5.82 -3.87
C ASP A 90 -13.85 -5.81 -3.83
N TYR A 91 -14.47 -5.47 -4.96
CA TYR A 91 -15.89 -5.73 -5.17
C TYR A 91 -16.15 -6.31 -6.55
N TYR A 92 -17.29 -6.97 -6.66
CA TYR A 92 -17.80 -7.46 -7.94
C TYR A 92 -19.32 -7.24 -8.03
N LEU A 93 -19.85 -7.38 -9.24
CA LEU A 93 -21.30 -7.39 -9.46
C LEU A 93 -21.78 -8.84 -9.50
N GLY A 94 -22.52 -9.25 -8.47
CA GLY A 94 -23.05 -10.61 -8.32
C GLY A 94 -24.58 -10.65 -8.21
N PRO A 95 -25.17 -11.85 -8.28
CA PRO A 95 -26.60 -12.03 -8.01
C PRO A 95 -26.90 -11.79 -6.52
N THR A 96 -28.17 -11.55 -6.21
CA THR A 96 -28.64 -11.41 -4.83
C THR A 96 -28.66 -12.77 -4.13
N VAL A 97 -28.32 -12.78 -2.84
CA VAL A 97 -28.30 -13.99 -2.01
C VAL A 97 -29.49 -13.97 -1.05
N ALA A 98 -30.29 -15.05 -1.04
CA ALA A 98 -31.47 -15.13 -0.19
C ALA A 98 -31.10 -15.01 1.30
N GLY A 99 -31.79 -14.11 2.02
CA GLY A 99 -31.54 -13.83 3.43
C GLY A 99 -30.38 -12.86 3.70
N MET A 100 -29.70 -12.34 2.66
CA MET A 100 -28.69 -11.28 2.80
C MET A 100 -29.32 -9.89 2.60
N PRO A 101 -28.80 -8.85 3.26
CA PRO A 101 -29.32 -7.49 3.13
C PRO A 101 -29.05 -6.88 1.75
N GLY A 102 -29.78 -5.82 1.41
CA GLY A 102 -29.60 -5.06 0.16
C GLY A 102 -30.76 -5.19 -0.81
N GLN A 103 -30.49 -4.96 -2.10
CA GLN A 103 -31.50 -5.15 -3.14
C GLN A 103 -31.82 -6.64 -3.30
N LEU A 104 -33.08 -6.95 -3.63
CA LEU A 104 -33.55 -8.33 -3.77
C LEU A 104 -33.54 -8.85 -5.21
N GLN A 105 -33.33 -7.97 -6.20
CA GLN A 105 -33.39 -8.29 -7.62
C GLN A 105 -32.23 -7.67 -8.40
N GLY A 106 -31.82 -8.35 -9.47
CA GLY A 106 -30.77 -7.89 -10.37
C GLY A 106 -29.35 -8.17 -9.84
N LYS A 107 -28.36 -7.58 -10.50
CA LYS A 107 -26.97 -7.62 -10.03
C LYS A 107 -26.72 -6.53 -9.01
N VAL A 108 -26.06 -6.88 -7.92
CA VAL A 108 -25.71 -5.98 -6.83
C VAL A 108 -24.19 -5.92 -6.63
N PRO A 109 -23.65 -4.79 -6.16
CA PRO A 109 -22.26 -4.74 -5.73
C PRO A 109 -22.09 -5.54 -4.43
N ILE A 110 -21.16 -6.50 -4.45
CA ILE A 110 -20.79 -7.32 -3.30
C ILE A 110 -19.32 -7.06 -3.02
N ILE A 111 -19.00 -6.68 -1.79
CA ILE A 111 -17.61 -6.53 -1.35
C ILE A 111 -17.06 -7.93 -1.08
N ARG A 112 -15.82 -8.19 -1.48
CA ARG A 112 -15.16 -9.47 -1.26
C ARG A 112 -13.87 -9.25 -0.50
N MET A 113 -13.72 -9.96 0.61
CA MET A 113 -12.51 -9.94 1.42
C MET A 113 -11.83 -11.30 1.34
N PHE A 114 -10.54 -11.30 1.08
CA PHE A 114 -9.71 -12.49 1.19
C PHE A 114 -8.81 -12.37 2.40
N GLY A 115 -8.57 -13.48 3.08
CA GLY A 115 -7.74 -13.48 4.26
C GLY A 115 -7.40 -14.86 4.79
N VAL A 116 -6.81 -14.88 5.99
CA VAL A 116 -6.27 -16.10 6.60
C VAL A 116 -6.60 -16.13 8.09
N THR A 117 -7.04 -17.28 8.60
CA THR A 117 -7.28 -17.49 10.04
C THR A 117 -5.96 -17.60 10.81
N ASP A 118 -5.99 -17.53 12.14
CA ASP A 118 -4.80 -17.82 12.98
C ASP A 118 -4.19 -19.21 12.69
N SER A 119 -5.03 -20.20 12.37
CA SER A 119 -4.58 -21.56 12.00
C SER A 119 -4.09 -21.73 10.55
N GLY A 120 -4.01 -20.64 9.77
CA GLY A 120 -3.50 -20.71 8.39
C GLY A 120 -4.50 -21.16 7.30
N ASN A 121 -5.80 -21.18 7.60
CA ASN A 121 -6.85 -21.51 6.62
C ASN A 121 -7.22 -20.28 5.78
N SER A 122 -7.38 -20.44 4.47
CA SER A 122 -7.80 -19.33 3.60
C SER A 122 -9.31 -19.09 3.66
N VAL A 123 -9.68 -17.80 3.69
CA VAL A 123 -11.05 -17.31 3.80
C VAL A 123 -11.39 -16.42 2.59
N CYS A 124 -12.55 -16.65 1.98
CA CYS A 124 -13.19 -15.72 1.06
C CYS A 124 -14.54 -15.29 1.66
N CYS A 125 -14.65 -14.05 2.09
CA CYS A 125 -15.85 -13.50 2.72
C CYS A 125 -16.55 -12.53 1.76
N HIS A 126 -17.78 -12.86 1.38
CA HIS A 126 -18.68 -12.02 0.59
C HIS A 126 -19.55 -11.18 1.51
N VAL A 127 -19.43 -9.87 1.41
CA VAL A 127 -20.11 -8.90 2.26
C VAL A 127 -21.21 -8.21 1.47
N HIS A 128 -22.45 -8.45 1.90
CA HIS A 128 -23.67 -8.08 1.18
C HIS A 128 -24.35 -6.84 1.76
N GLY A 129 -25.15 -6.17 0.93
CA GLY A 129 -26.06 -5.11 1.35
C GLY A 129 -25.47 -3.71 1.47
N PHE A 130 -24.18 -3.54 1.17
CA PHE A 130 -23.56 -2.23 1.12
C PHE A 130 -23.82 -1.55 -0.25
N ALA A 131 -24.37 -0.34 -0.24
CA ALA A 131 -24.72 0.39 -1.45
C ALA A 131 -23.91 1.71 -1.57
N PRO A 132 -23.45 2.07 -2.77
CA PRO A 132 -22.70 3.30 -2.99
C PRO A 132 -23.58 4.53 -2.82
N TYR A 133 -23.04 5.61 -2.25
CA TYR A 133 -23.77 6.86 -2.07
C TYR A 133 -22.87 8.08 -2.13
N PHE A 134 -23.48 9.25 -2.32
CA PHE A 134 -22.83 10.56 -2.23
C PHE A 134 -23.83 11.60 -1.69
N TYR A 135 -23.39 12.83 -1.46
CA TYR A 135 -24.23 13.88 -0.90
C TYR A 135 -24.33 15.10 -1.81
N VAL A 136 -25.46 15.80 -1.72
CA VAL A 136 -25.66 17.16 -2.25
C VAL A 136 -26.40 18.02 -1.22
N PRO A 137 -26.22 19.35 -1.18
CA PRO A 137 -27.04 20.22 -0.33
C PRO A 137 -28.53 20.13 -0.69
N ALA A 138 -29.40 20.09 0.31
CA ALA A 138 -30.83 20.18 0.09
C ALA A 138 -31.22 21.62 -0.29
N PRO A 139 -32.09 21.81 -1.31
CA PRO A 139 -32.51 23.16 -1.68
C PRO A 139 -33.41 23.79 -0.62
N SER A 140 -33.46 25.12 -0.58
CA SER A 140 -34.29 25.86 0.37
C SER A 140 -35.76 25.46 0.24
N GLY A 141 -36.41 25.06 1.34
CA GLY A 141 -37.80 24.58 1.35
C GLY A 141 -37.97 23.11 0.98
N PHE A 142 -36.87 22.36 0.80
CA PHE A 142 -36.94 20.90 0.64
C PHE A 142 -37.41 20.22 1.93
N THR A 143 -38.25 19.20 1.79
CA THR A 143 -38.90 18.47 2.89
C THR A 143 -39.07 17.02 2.49
N SER A 144 -39.45 16.15 3.44
CA SER A 144 -39.60 14.72 3.21
C SER A 144 -40.64 14.37 2.12
N SER A 145 -41.64 15.23 1.87
CA SER A 145 -42.62 15.03 0.79
C SER A 145 -42.00 15.07 -0.60
N HIS A 146 -40.86 15.75 -0.77
CA HIS A 146 -40.19 15.91 -2.06
C HIS A 146 -39.22 14.76 -2.40
N LEU A 147 -38.89 13.91 -1.43
CA LEU A 147 -37.93 12.81 -1.60
C LEU A 147 -38.34 11.84 -2.72
N GLY A 148 -39.63 11.47 -2.77
CA GLY A 148 -40.16 10.55 -3.78
C GLY A 148 -40.01 11.08 -5.20
N GLU A 149 -40.37 12.35 -5.42
CA GLU A 149 -40.24 12.99 -6.74
C GLU A 149 -38.78 13.19 -7.14
N PHE A 150 -37.92 13.66 -6.22
CA PHE A 150 -36.49 13.80 -6.48
C PHE A 150 -35.86 12.46 -6.90
N LYS A 151 -36.13 11.39 -6.13
CA LYS A 151 -35.65 10.04 -6.44
C LYS A 151 -36.14 9.58 -7.81
N LYS A 152 -37.43 9.76 -8.11
CA LYS A 152 -38.04 9.33 -9.38
C LYS A 152 -37.43 10.04 -10.58
N GLU A 153 -37.27 11.37 -10.49
CA GLU A 153 -36.70 12.17 -11.58
C GLU A 153 -35.22 11.86 -11.79
N LEU A 154 -34.42 11.75 -10.72
CA LEU A 154 -33.00 11.41 -10.85
C LEU A 154 -32.82 10.00 -11.41
N ASN A 155 -33.62 9.03 -10.95
CA ASN A 155 -33.62 7.67 -11.48
C ASN A 155 -33.88 7.66 -12.99
N SER A 156 -34.88 8.42 -13.43
CA SER A 156 -35.27 8.53 -14.84
C SER A 156 -34.20 9.22 -15.68
N ALA A 157 -33.59 10.29 -15.15
CA ALA A 157 -32.53 11.03 -15.83
C ALA A 157 -31.27 10.16 -16.03
N VAL A 158 -30.83 9.45 -14.98
CA VAL A 158 -29.67 8.56 -15.06
C VAL A 158 -29.93 7.39 -16.01
N LEU A 159 -31.12 6.79 -16.00
CA LEU A 159 -31.48 5.72 -16.94
C LEU A 159 -31.45 6.20 -18.40
N LYS A 160 -31.95 7.40 -18.68
CA LYS A 160 -31.92 7.99 -20.04
C LYS A 160 -30.51 8.33 -20.52
N ASP A 161 -29.61 8.68 -19.59
CA ASP A 161 -28.20 8.97 -19.90
C ASP A 161 -27.38 7.71 -20.24
N MET A 162 -27.85 6.54 -19.84
CA MET A 162 -27.16 5.27 -20.11
C MET A 162 -27.17 4.94 -21.61
N ARG A 163 -25.99 5.02 -22.24
CA ARG A 163 -25.78 4.59 -23.63
C ARG A 163 -25.99 3.07 -23.83
N SER A 164 -25.79 2.27 -22.80
CA SER A 164 -25.91 0.81 -22.84
C SER A 164 -26.33 0.27 -21.47
N ASN A 165 -27.34 -0.60 -21.44
CA ASN A 165 -27.86 -1.23 -20.23
C ASN A 165 -27.64 -2.75 -20.22
N LYS A 166 -26.39 -3.20 -20.34
CA LYS A 166 -26.02 -4.63 -20.39
C LYS A 166 -26.47 -5.44 -19.16
N ASP A 167 -26.62 -4.78 -18.01
CA ASP A 167 -27.00 -5.43 -16.75
C ASP A 167 -28.51 -5.35 -16.46
N ASN A 168 -29.33 -4.92 -17.43
CA ASN A 168 -30.79 -4.77 -17.30
C ASN A 168 -31.21 -3.99 -16.05
N ILE A 169 -30.49 -2.90 -15.76
CA ILE A 169 -30.74 -2.04 -14.61
C ILE A 169 -32.08 -1.33 -14.81
N SER A 170 -33.04 -1.60 -13.92
CA SER A 170 -34.34 -0.93 -13.88
C SER A 170 -34.40 0.20 -12.86
N VAL A 171 -33.57 0.12 -11.81
CA VAL A 171 -33.48 1.11 -10.73
C VAL A 171 -32.02 1.54 -10.58
N THR A 172 -31.76 2.83 -10.76
CA THR A 172 -30.43 3.44 -10.63
C THR A 172 -30.27 4.16 -9.29
N VAL A 173 -31.34 4.73 -8.73
CA VAL A 173 -31.36 5.42 -7.43
C VAL A 173 -32.20 4.60 -6.44
N LEU A 174 -31.57 4.11 -5.38
CA LEU A 174 -32.21 3.25 -4.38
C LEU A 174 -32.95 4.04 -3.31
N ALA A 175 -32.30 5.08 -2.79
CA ALA A 175 -32.82 5.89 -1.72
C ALA A 175 -32.29 7.32 -1.84
N VAL A 176 -33.09 8.25 -1.30
CA VAL A 176 -32.70 9.64 -1.10
C VAL A 176 -33.16 9.98 0.31
N ASP A 177 -32.22 10.39 1.15
CA ASP A 177 -32.48 10.66 2.57
C ASP A 177 -32.01 12.07 2.93
N ILE A 178 -32.76 12.77 3.80
CA ILE A 178 -32.32 14.05 4.35
C ILE A 178 -31.42 13.76 5.56
N THR A 179 -30.21 14.32 5.56
CA THR A 179 -29.23 14.16 6.64
C THR A 179 -28.65 15.52 7.01
N ARG A 180 -28.44 15.78 8.31
CA ARG A 180 -27.79 17.02 8.76
C ARG A 180 -26.28 16.83 8.80
N LYS A 181 -25.57 17.63 8.00
CA LYS A 181 -24.11 17.59 7.89
C LYS A 181 -23.55 19.00 7.81
N GLU A 182 -22.25 19.14 8.04
CA GLU A 182 -21.54 20.38 7.82
C GLU A 182 -20.49 20.23 6.70
N ASN A 183 -20.30 21.30 5.92
CA ASN A 183 -19.23 21.34 4.93
C ASN A 183 -17.87 21.39 5.64
N MET A 184 -16.99 20.46 5.31
CA MET A 184 -15.64 20.40 5.86
C MET A 184 -14.74 21.58 5.42
N TYR A 185 -15.03 22.23 4.29
CA TYR A 185 -14.20 23.28 3.71
C TYR A 185 -14.66 24.67 4.14
N GLY A 186 -13.83 25.34 4.93
CA GLY A 186 -14.11 26.62 5.57
C GLY A 186 -14.88 26.50 6.90
N TYR A 187 -14.75 27.50 7.76
CA TYR A 187 -15.51 27.61 9.00
C TYR A 187 -16.84 28.34 8.79
N HIS A 188 -17.95 27.66 9.08
CA HIS A 188 -19.31 28.17 8.88
C HIS A 188 -20.12 28.30 10.18
N GLY A 189 -19.46 28.53 11.31
CA GLY A 189 -20.15 28.78 12.59
C GLY A 189 -20.75 27.53 13.24
N LYS A 190 -20.21 26.34 12.96
CA LYS A 190 -20.74 25.03 13.42
C LYS A 190 -22.20 24.77 13.03
N ARG A 191 -22.68 25.42 11.96
CA ARG A 191 -24.06 25.26 11.49
C ARG A 191 -24.14 24.01 10.61
N SER A 192 -25.01 23.09 10.99
CA SER A 192 -25.37 21.97 10.12
C SER A 192 -26.42 22.41 9.11
N HIS A 193 -26.24 21.97 7.88
CA HIS A 193 -27.21 22.14 6.80
C HIS A 193 -27.84 20.80 6.47
N ASP A 194 -29.01 20.85 5.84
CA ASP A 194 -29.67 19.66 5.34
C ASP A 194 -29.00 19.26 4.01
N PHE A 195 -28.57 18.01 3.93
CA PHE A 195 -27.99 17.38 2.75
C PHE A 195 -28.87 16.20 2.33
N LEU A 196 -28.99 16.01 1.02
CA LEU A 196 -29.57 14.81 0.44
C LEU A 196 -28.46 13.76 0.29
N ARG A 197 -28.58 12.64 1.01
CA ARG A 197 -27.79 11.43 0.79
C ARG A 197 -28.45 10.65 -0.33
N ILE A 198 -27.77 10.49 -1.45
CA ILE A 198 -28.28 9.80 -2.64
C ILE A 198 -27.60 8.43 -2.72
N THR A 199 -28.37 7.37 -2.50
CA THR A 199 -27.90 5.99 -2.57
C THR A 199 -28.16 5.42 -3.96
N MET A 200 -27.09 4.99 -4.63
CA MET A 200 -27.10 4.50 -6.00
C MET A 200 -27.08 2.97 -6.06
N ALA A 201 -27.60 2.40 -7.14
CA ALA A 201 -27.64 0.95 -7.33
C ALA A 201 -26.26 0.33 -7.57
N MET A 202 -25.37 1.06 -8.24
CA MET A 202 -24.04 0.59 -8.61
C MET A 202 -23.00 1.72 -8.53
N PRO A 203 -21.72 1.43 -8.19
CA PRO A 203 -20.71 2.47 -8.04
C PRO A 203 -20.50 3.29 -9.32
N ARG A 204 -20.55 2.62 -10.49
CA ARG A 204 -20.41 3.27 -11.81
C ARG A 204 -21.49 4.31 -12.12
N LEU A 205 -22.62 4.30 -11.41
CA LEU A 205 -23.72 5.23 -11.62
C LEU A 205 -23.56 6.56 -10.87
N ILE A 206 -22.61 6.66 -9.93
CA ILE A 206 -22.31 7.93 -9.25
C ILE A 206 -21.84 8.97 -10.25
N ALA A 207 -20.93 8.62 -11.17
CA ALA A 207 -20.36 9.56 -12.14
C ALA A 207 -21.42 10.26 -13.04
N PRO A 208 -22.34 9.54 -13.71
CA PRO A 208 -23.40 10.19 -14.48
C PRO A 208 -24.38 10.96 -13.59
N ALA A 209 -24.79 10.43 -12.43
CA ALA A 209 -25.70 11.14 -11.52
C ALA A 209 -25.10 12.46 -11.03
N LYS A 210 -23.83 12.45 -10.63
CA LYS A 210 -23.04 13.64 -10.26
C LYS A 210 -23.05 14.67 -11.39
N ARG A 211 -22.72 14.26 -12.62
CA ARG A 211 -22.65 15.17 -13.78
C ARG A 211 -24.01 15.83 -14.06
N LEU A 212 -25.09 15.04 -14.07
CA LEU A 212 -26.44 15.54 -14.33
C LEU A 212 -26.87 16.55 -13.25
N LEU A 213 -26.56 16.27 -11.99
CA LEU A 213 -26.83 17.18 -10.88
C LEU A 213 -26.01 18.47 -10.96
N GLU A 214 -24.74 18.41 -11.38
CA GLU A 214 -23.87 19.59 -11.54
C GLU A 214 -24.32 20.50 -12.70
N GLN A 215 -24.79 19.93 -13.82
CA GLN A 215 -25.15 20.67 -15.04
C GLN A 215 -26.50 21.39 -14.95
N GLY A 216 -27.37 20.97 -14.03
CA GLY A 216 -28.70 21.52 -13.85
C GLY A 216 -29.75 20.42 -13.78
N PHE A 217 -30.44 20.32 -12.66
CA PHE A 217 -31.45 19.29 -12.42
C PHE A 217 -32.79 19.90 -12.00
N LYS A 218 -33.88 19.42 -12.62
CA LYS A 218 -35.26 19.85 -12.38
C LYS A 218 -36.06 18.70 -11.81
N PHE A 219 -36.81 19.00 -10.75
CA PHE A 219 -37.83 18.12 -10.19
C PHE A 219 -38.88 18.99 -9.50
N ALA A 220 -40.11 18.48 -9.35
CA ALA A 220 -41.20 19.15 -8.66
C ALA A 220 -41.34 20.64 -9.09
N HIS A 221 -41.63 21.51 -8.12
CA HIS A 221 -41.71 22.95 -8.30
C HIS A 221 -40.34 23.68 -8.23
N PHE A 222 -39.25 23.01 -7.82
CA PHE A 222 -37.92 23.64 -7.69
C PHE A 222 -37.35 24.05 -9.06
N PRO A 223 -36.72 25.23 -9.22
CA PRO A 223 -36.14 25.63 -10.50
C PRO A 223 -34.99 24.71 -10.93
N ILE A 224 -34.64 24.75 -12.22
CA ILE A 224 -33.40 24.11 -12.70
C ILE A 224 -32.23 24.79 -11.99
N GLN A 225 -31.43 24.01 -11.26
CA GLN A 225 -30.21 24.50 -10.65
C GLN A 225 -29.16 23.40 -10.58
N GLY A 226 -27.89 23.79 -10.49
CA GLY A 226 -26.78 22.88 -10.25
C GLY A 226 -26.65 22.56 -8.76
N TYR A 227 -26.35 21.29 -8.45
CA TYR A 227 -26.10 20.83 -7.09
C TYR A 227 -24.63 20.46 -6.93
N GLN A 228 -23.96 21.10 -5.97
CA GLN A 228 -22.56 20.80 -5.65
C GLN A 228 -22.47 19.40 -5.02
N PRO A 229 -21.72 18.45 -5.62
CA PRO A 229 -21.53 17.13 -5.04
C PRO A 229 -20.47 17.13 -3.95
N TYR A 230 -20.71 16.26 -2.97
CA TYR A 230 -19.83 15.95 -1.85
C TYR A 230 -19.59 14.44 -1.83
N GLU A 231 -18.34 14.04 -1.61
CA GLU A 231 -17.90 12.65 -1.52
C GLU A 231 -18.23 11.77 -2.74
N ALA A 232 -18.61 12.36 -3.88
CA ALA A 232 -18.95 11.64 -5.12
C ALA A 232 -17.73 11.09 -5.88
N ASN A 233 -16.51 11.30 -5.37
CA ASN A 233 -15.25 10.82 -5.97
C ASN A 233 -14.46 9.94 -4.97
N ILE A 234 -15.17 9.15 -4.17
CA ILE A 234 -14.59 8.17 -3.25
C ILE A 234 -14.77 6.77 -3.84
N ASP A 235 -13.67 6.01 -3.85
CA ASP A 235 -13.66 4.63 -4.33
C ASP A 235 -14.58 3.78 -3.42
N PHE A 236 -15.34 2.84 -4.00
CA PHE A 236 -16.41 2.14 -3.29
C PHE A 236 -15.89 1.31 -2.10
N GLU A 237 -14.74 0.68 -2.29
CA GLU A 237 -13.97 -0.08 -1.31
C GLU A 237 -13.55 0.81 -0.14
N ILE A 238 -13.06 2.03 -0.42
CA ILE A 238 -12.69 3.00 0.62
C ILE A 238 -13.93 3.46 1.38
N ARG A 239 -15.05 3.71 0.70
CA ARG A 239 -16.30 4.08 1.37
C ARG A 239 -16.75 2.98 2.34
N PHE A 240 -16.79 1.73 1.87
CA PHE A 240 -17.13 0.57 2.69
C PHE A 240 -16.20 0.45 3.91
N MET A 241 -14.89 0.57 3.70
CA MET A 241 -13.88 0.49 4.75
C MET A 241 -14.01 1.62 5.79
N VAL A 242 -14.39 2.82 5.38
CA VAL A 242 -14.64 3.95 6.29
C VAL A 242 -15.91 3.71 7.11
N ASP A 243 -16.99 3.26 6.47
CA ASP A 243 -18.31 3.09 7.12
C ASP A 243 -18.36 1.94 8.10
N SER A 244 -17.62 0.87 7.81
CA SER A 244 -17.57 -0.35 8.62
C SER A 244 -16.37 -0.37 9.59
N ASP A 245 -15.64 0.74 9.69
CA ASP A 245 -14.36 0.89 10.41
C ASP A 245 -13.32 -0.21 10.11
N VAL A 246 -13.37 -0.79 8.91
CA VAL A 246 -12.42 -1.78 8.40
C VAL A 246 -11.16 -1.06 7.91
N VAL A 247 -9.99 -1.43 8.40
CA VAL A 247 -8.69 -0.92 7.90
C VAL A 247 -7.94 -2.00 7.14
N GLY A 248 -6.88 -1.64 6.41
CA GLY A 248 -6.05 -2.61 5.71
C GLY A 248 -5.39 -3.58 6.69
N CYS A 249 -5.35 -4.87 6.36
CA CYS A 249 -4.68 -5.90 7.17
C CYS A 249 -5.21 -6.05 8.61
N CYS A 250 -6.46 -5.64 8.88
CA CYS A 250 -7.11 -5.85 10.18
C CYS A 250 -7.69 -7.25 10.31
N TRP A 251 -8.02 -7.59 11.55
CA TRP A 251 -8.75 -8.81 11.89
C TRP A 251 -10.25 -8.55 11.81
N ILE A 252 -10.94 -9.44 11.10
CA ILE A 252 -12.39 -9.45 10.94
C ILE A 252 -12.94 -10.66 11.70
N GLU A 253 -13.99 -10.42 12.46
CA GLU A 253 -14.75 -11.45 13.16
C GLU A 253 -16.17 -11.52 12.61
N LEU A 254 -16.61 -12.73 12.28
CA LEU A 254 -17.98 -13.06 11.89
C LEU A 254 -18.63 -13.82 13.04
N PRO A 255 -19.53 -13.18 13.81
CA PRO A 255 -20.21 -13.83 14.93
C PRO A 255 -21.04 -15.04 14.48
N LYS A 256 -21.20 -16.02 15.37
CA LYS A 256 -22.14 -17.13 15.13
C LYS A 256 -23.55 -16.63 14.82
N GLY A 257 -24.19 -17.28 13.86
CA GLY A 257 -25.54 -17.02 13.38
C GLY A 257 -25.64 -15.95 12.29
N THR A 258 -24.54 -15.26 11.95
CA THR A 258 -24.58 -14.12 11.01
C THR A 258 -24.10 -14.43 9.60
N TYR A 259 -23.45 -15.58 9.41
CA TYR A 259 -22.86 -15.95 8.12
C TYR A 259 -23.38 -17.30 7.58
N LYS A 260 -23.14 -17.55 6.30
CA LYS A 260 -23.43 -18.82 5.61
C LYS A 260 -22.17 -19.34 4.94
N VAL A 261 -21.97 -20.66 4.89
CA VAL A 261 -20.79 -21.29 4.26
C VAL A 261 -21.11 -21.73 2.81
N THR A 262 -20.16 -21.50 1.89
CA THR A 262 -20.24 -21.84 0.45
C THR A 262 -19.03 -22.70 0.01
N LEU A 263 -18.07 -22.26 -0.83
CA LEU A 263 -16.96 -23.08 -1.39
C LEU A 263 -15.54 -22.42 -1.51
N CYS A 264 -14.71 -22.54 -0.47
CA CYS A 264 -13.23 -22.49 -0.42
C CYS A 264 -12.79 -23.38 0.76
N GLN A 265 -11.59 -23.24 1.38
CA GLN A 265 -11.41 -23.80 2.73
C GLN A 265 -12.48 -23.22 3.66
N TYR A 266 -12.61 -21.90 3.68
CA TYR A 266 -13.83 -21.20 4.07
C TYR A 266 -14.23 -20.21 2.98
N GLU A 267 -15.41 -20.36 2.40
CA GLU A 267 -16.07 -19.27 1.68
C GLU A 267 -17.36 -18.99 2.41
N VAL A 268 -17.62 -17.72 2.69
CA VAL A 268 -18.75 -17.32 3.54
C VAL A 268 -19.46 -16.09 3.00
N ASP A 269 -20.75 -16.01 3.25
CA ASP A 269 -21.58 -14.82 2.99
C ASP A 269 -22.00 -14.18 4.31
N VAL A 270 -21.91 -12.86 4.43
CA VAL A 270 -22.31 -12.09 5.63
C VAL A 270 -22.94 -10.76 5.24
N GLY A 271 -23.86 -10.24 6.07
CA GLY A 271 -24.35 -8.88 5.94
C GLY A 271 -23.29 -7.86 6.38
N TRP A 272 -23.19 -6.72 5.68
CA TRP A 272 -22.17 -5.71 6.00
C TRP A 272 -22.28 -5.10 7.40
N THR A 273 -23.45 -5.18 8.03
CA THR A 273 -23.71 -4.73 9.41
C THR A 273 -23.35 -5.77 10.47
N ASP A 274 -23.08 -7.01 10.08
CA ASP A 274 -22.98 -8.13 11.00
C ASP A 274 -21.53 -8.56 11.28
N LEU A 275 -20.58 -8.01 10.53
CA LEU A 275 -19.15 -8.22 10.74
C LEU A 275 -18.59 -7.27 11.80
N ILE A 276 -17.58 -7.73 12.53
CA ILE A 276 -16.85 -6.94 13.52
C ILE A 276 -15.43 -6.69 13.00
N SER A 277 -15.05 -5.41 12.87
CA SER A 277 -13.69 -4.99 12.56
C SER A 277 -12.92 -4.73 13.86
N HIS A 278 -11.81 -5.44 14.07
CA HIS A 278 -10.97 -5.25 15.25
C HIS A 278 -9.85 -4.23 14.99
N PRO A 279 -9.68 -3.22 15.85
CA PRO A 279 -8.55 -2.31 15.75
C PRO A 279 -7.24 -3.06 15.98
N ALA A 280 -6.18 -2.72 15.24
CA ALA A 280 -4.87 -3.35 15.36
C ALA A 280 -4.13 -2.89 16.65
N GLU A 281 -4.66 -3.26 17.81
CA GLU A 281 -4.14 -2.97 19.15
C GLU A 281 -4.22 -4.23 20.03
N GLY A 282 -3.35 -4.33 21.04
CA GLY A 282 -3.26 -5.52 21.89
C GLY A 282 -3.07 -6.80 21.08
N ASP A 283 -3.90 -7.82 21.37
CA ASP A 283 -3.84 -9.13 20.72
C ASP A 283 -4.11 -9.09 19.22
N TRP A 284 -4.84 -8.08 18.74
CA TRP A 284 -5.16 -7.89 17.32
C TRP A 284 -4.01 -7.24 16.52
N GLN A 285 -2.87 -6.95 17.14
CA GLN A 285 -1.65 -6.54 16.43
C GLN A 285 -0.97 -7.71 15.69
N ARG A 286 -1.27 -8.95 16.09
CA ARG A 286 -0.69 -10.16 15.49
C ARG A 286 -0.93 -10.23 13.98
N ILE A 287 -0.11 -11.03 13.31
CA ILE A 287 -0.17 -11.27 11.87
C ILE A 287 -0.43 -12.77 11.67
N ALA A 288 -1.39 -13.11 10.81
CA ALA A 288 -1.69 -14.48 10.43
C ALA A 288 -0.49 -15.12 9.71
N PRO A 289 -0.36 -16.46 9.71
CA PRO A 289 0.73 -17.17 9.05
C PRO A 289 0.55 -17.17 7.51
N LEU A 290 0.77 -16.01 6.91
CA LEU A 290 0.62 -15.79 5.46
C LEU A 290 1.65 -16.62 4.70
N ARG A 291 1.23 -17.27 3.61
CA ARG A 291 2.15 -17.93 2.67
C ARG A 291 2.67 -16.92 1.66
N VAL A 292 3.98 -16.72 1.65
CA VAL A 292 4.71 -15.87 0.70
C VAL A 292 5.40 -16.77 -0.30
N LEU A 293 4.96 -16.74 -1.55
CA LEU A 293 5.63 -17.40 -2.68
C LEU A 293 6.56 -16.41 -3.36
N SER A 294 7.83 -16.76 -3.51
CA SER A 294 8.74 -16.11 -4.44
C SER A 294 9.07 -17.06 -5.58
N PHE A 295 9.12 -16.54 -6.80
CA PHE A 295 9.43 -17.34 -7.98
C PHE A 295 10.26 -16.55 -8.98
N ASP A 296 10.96 -17.28 -9.83
CA ASP A 296 11.79 -16.79 -10.93
C ASP A 296 11.71 -17.76 -12.11
N ILE A 297 11.90 -17.27 -13.34
CA ILE A 297 11.82 -18.08 -14.56
C ILE A 297 13.08 -17.97 -15.41
N GLU A 298 13.44 -19.06 -16.06
CA GLU A 298 14.49 -19.08 -17.08
C GLU A 298 13.95 -19.40 -18.46
N CYS A 299 14.45 -18.68 -19.46
CA CYS A 299 14.04 -18.80 -20.86
C CYS A 299 15.25 -19.11 -21.76
N ALA A 300 15.13 -20.08 -22.66
CA ALA A 300 16.18 -20.35 -23.65
C ALA A 300 16.02 -19.44 -24.87
N GLY A 301 16.74 -18.32 -24.88
CA GLY A 301 16.69 -17.33 -25.96
C GLY A 301 17.61 -17.62 -27.15
N ARG A 302 17.35 -16.93 -28.26
CA ARG A 302 18.26 -16.85 -29.42
C ARG A 302 19.41 -15.89 -29.14
N LYS A 303 20.61 -16.20 -29.65
CA LYS A 303 21.83 -15.40 -29.40
C LYS A 303 21.64 -13.95 -29.85
N GLY A 304 21.89 -13.01 -28.93
CA GLY A 304 21.82 -11.56 -29.18
C GLY A 304 20.40 -10.97 -29.24
N ILE A 305 19.36 -11.77 -28.99
CA ILE A 305 17.95 -11.33 -29.01
C ILE A 305 17.38 -11.52 -27.61
N PHE A 306 16.75 -10.48 -27.07
CA PHE A 306 16.04 -10.59 -25.80
C PHE A 306 14.86 -11.56 -25.94
N PRO A 307 14.59 -12.45 -24.96
CA PRO A 307 13.56 -13.47 -25.10
C PRO A 307 12.19 -12.92 -25.52
N GLU A 308 11.58 -13.54 -26.53
CA GLU A 308 10.25 -13.25 -27.06
C GLU A 308 9.32 -14.43 -26.78
N ALA A 309 8.22 -14.22 -26.05
CA ALA A 309 7.35 -15.29 -25.55
C ALA A 309 6.70 -16.15 -26.66
N ASP A 310 6.56 -15.64 -27.88
CA ASP A 310 6.03 -16.38 -29.02
C ASP A 310 7.04 -17.38 -29.62
N LYS A 311 8.34 -17.23 -29.33
CA LYS A 311 9.41 -18.02 -29.94
C LYS A 311 10.23 -18.78 -28.92
N ASP A 312 10.72 -18.09 -27.90
CA ASP A 312 11.69 -18.60 -26.95
C ASP A 312 10.97 -19.32 -25.79
N PRO A 313 11.32 -20.59 -25.47
CA PRO A 313 10.62 -21.38 -24.46
C PRO A 313 11.02 -21.02 -23.03
N VAL A 314 10.06 -21.16 -22.11
CA VAL A 314 10.33 -21.25 -20.67
C VAL A 314 10.88 -22.63 -20.38
N ILE A 315 12.05 -22.70 -19.74
CA ILE A 315 12.78 -23.94 -19.51
C ILE A 315 12.89 -24.30 -18.04
N GLN A 316 12.87 -23.33 -17.13
CA GLN A 316 12.83 -23.56 -15.70
C GLN A 316 11.93 -22.54 -15.01
N ILE A 317 11.27 -22.96 -13.93
CA ILE A 317 10.58 -22.09 -12.99
C ILE A 317 10.94 -22.55 -11.59
N ALA A 318 11.67 -21.72 -10.84
CA ALA A 318 11.97 -21.96 -9.44
C ALA A 318 10.89 -21.31 -8.56
N SER A 319 10.57 -21.96 -7.44
CA SER A 319 9.54 -21.48 -6.51
C SER A 319 9.94 -21.81 -5.07
N MET A 320 9.95 -20.77 -4.24
CA MET A 320 10.24 -20.83 -2.80
C MET A 320 9.03 -20.32 -2.03
N VAL A 321 8.52 -21.10 -1.07
CA VAL A 321 7.37 -20.70 -0.24
C VAL A 321 7.76 -20.68 1.21
N GLN A 322 7.44 -19.58 1.87
CA GLN A 322 7.73 -19.35 3.28
C GLN A 322 6.47 -18.88 4.00
N ARG A 323 6.30 -19.25 5.28
CA ARG A 323 5.25 -18.68 6.11
C ARG A 323 5.78 -17.46 6.84
N GLN A 324 4.96 -16.42 6.93
CA GLN A 324 5.33 -15.19 7.63
C GLN A 324 5.64 -15.50 9.10
N GLY A 325 6.85 -15.14 9.53
CA GLY A 325 7.35 -15.39 10.89
C GLY A 325 8.34 -16.55 11.00
N GLU A 326 8.34 -17.49 10.03
CA GLU A 326 9.37 -18.53 9.93
C GLU A 326 10.65 -17.95 9.31
N THR A 327 11.81 -18.50 9.66
CA THR A 327 13.13 -18.09 9.13
C THR A 327 13.43 -18.70 7.78
N GLU A 328 12.90 -19.88 7.49
CA GLU A 328 13.25 -20.69 6.32
C GLU A 328 12.02 -21.01 5.44
N PRO A 329 12.21 -21.18 4.12
CA PRO A 329 11.14 -21.61 3.24
C PRO A 329 10.89 -23.13 3.38
N PHE A 330 9.64 -23.52 3.61
CA PHE A 330 9.21 -24.92 3.76
C PHE A 330 8.86 -25.61 2.42
N ILE A 331 8.82 -24.88 1.31
CA ILE A 331 8.71 -25.44 -0.04
C ILE A 331 9.82 -24.85 -0.89
N ARG A 332 10.62 -25.74 -1.49
CA ARG A 332 11.73 -25.42 -2.39
C ARG A 332 11.56 -26.31 -3.62
N THR A 333 11.16 -25.75 -4.75
CA THR A 333 10.79 -26.56 -5.94
C THR A 333 11.27 -25.92 -7.24
N VAL A 334 11.74 -26.74 -8.18
CA VAL A 334 12.07 -26.32 -9.55
C VAL A 334 11.30 -27.17 -10.55
N PHE A 335 10.55 -26.50 -11.43
CA PHE A 335 9.93 -27.10 -12.59
C PHE A 335 10.89 -26.96 -13.76
N THR A 336 11.38 -28.06 -14.32
CA THR A 336 12.42 -28.07 -15.37
C THR A 336 11.92 -28.75 -16.64
N LEU A 337 12.30 -28.20 -17.80
CA LEU A 337 12.14 -28.87 -19.08
C LEU A 337 13.34 -29.81 -19.29
N GLN A 338 13.06 -31.07 -19.61
CA GLN A 338 14.03 -32.19 -19.67
C GLN A 338 14.52 -32.64 -18.28
N SER A 339 15.37 -33.68 -18.25
CA SER A 339 15.89 -34.27 -17.00
C SER A 339 16.88 -33.35 -16.29
N CYS A 340 16.81 -33.26 -14.98
CA CYS A 340 17.72 -32.47 -14.17
C CYS A 340 18.25 -33.35 -13.03
N ALA A 341 19.54 -33.27 -12.74
CA ALA A 341 20.10 -33.99 -11.60
C ALA A 341 19.56 -33.39 -10.28
N SER A 342 19.51 -34.22 -9.24
CA SER A 342 18.93 -33.86 -7.94
C SER A 342 19.70 -32.73 -7.25
N ILE A 343 18.98 -31.89 -6.52
CA ILE A 343 19.52 -30.82 -5.68
C ILE A 343 19.06 -31.13 -4.25
N VAL A 344 20.01 -31.23 -3.31
CA VAL A 344 19.73 -31.53 -1.90
C VAL A 344 18.81 -30.46 -1.31
N GLY A 345 17.87 -30.88 -0.46
CA GLY A 345 16.86 -29.98 0.12
C GLY A 345 15.86 -29.37 -0.88
N SER A 346 15.83 -29.75 -2.17
CA SER A 346 14.91 -29.17 -3.16
C SER A 346 14.21 -30.22 -4.02
N GLN A 347 12.90 -30.05 -4.23
CA GLN A 347 12.11 -30.92 -5.11
C GLN A 347 12.29 -30.51 -6.58
N ILE A 348 12.73 -31.44 -7.42
CA ILE A 348 12.91 -31.20 -8.86
C ILE A 348 11.83 -31.95 -9.64
N LEU A 349 11.07 -31.23 -10.44
CA LEU A 349 9.99 -31.75 -11.29
C LEU A 349 10.39 -31.60 -12.76
N CYS A 350 10.67 -32.71 -13.43
CA CYS A 350 11.13 -32.71 -14.82
C CYS A 350 9.98 -33.01 -15.78
N PHE A 351 9.87 -32.22 -16.85
CA PHE A 351 8.82 -32.36 -17.86
C PHE A 351 9.42 -32.50 -19.26
N THR A 352 8.82 -33.34 -20.10
CA THR A 352 9.25 -33.48 -21.51
C THR A 352 8.68 -32.39 -22.41
N GLN A 353 7.55 -31.80 -22.04
CA GLN A 353 6.85 -30.78 -22.83
C GLN A 353 6.63 -29.52 -22.00
N GLU A 354 6.93 -28.36 -22.59
CA GLU A 354 6.74 -27.06 -21.94
C GLU A 354 5.29 -26.81 -21.52
N LYS A 355 4.31 -27.32 -22.28
CA LYS A 355 2.89 -27.21 -21.92
C LYS A 355 2.59 -27.87 -20.57
N GLN A 356 3.20 -29.03 -20.30
CA GLN A 356 3.05 -29.74 -19.04
C GLN A 356 3.73 -29.00 -17.89
N LEU A 357 4.91 -28.42 -18.15
CA LEU A 357 5.61 -27.57 -17.20
C LEU A 357 4.75 -26.39 -16.76
N LEU A 358 4.24 -25.60 -17.71
CA LEU A 358 3.38 -24.44 -17.45
C LEU A 358 2.09 -24.84 -16.72
N GLN A 359 1.43 -25.92 -17.18
CA GLN A 359 0.22 -26.43 -16.56
C GLN A 359 0.48 -26.84 -15.09
N SER A 360 1.56 -27.58 -14.85
CA SER A 360 1.94 -28.06 -13.52
C SER A 360 2.31 -26.92 -12.58
N TRP A 361 3.01 -25.88 -13.05
CA TRP A 361 3.30 -24.70 -12.22
C TRP A 361 2.02 -23.93 -11.85
N ALA A 362 1.07 -23.81 -12.79
CA ALA A 362 -0.22 -23.19 -12.50
C ALA A 362 -1.04 -24.01 -11.49
N GLU A 363 -0.98 -25.35 -11.56
CA GLU A 363 -1.58 -26.25 -10.57
C GLU A 363 -0.92 -26.16 -9.21
N PHE A 364 0.41 -26.07 -9.17
CA PHE A 364 1.20 -25.81 -7.97
C PHE A 364 0.77 -24.49 -7.31
N LEU A 365 0.69 -23.39 -8.06
CA LEU A 365 0.26 -22.09 -7.52
C LEU A 365 -1.13 -22.17 -6.88
N ARG A 366 -2.07 -22.85 -7.54
CA ARG A 366 -3.43 -23.05 -7.03
C ARG A 366 -3.46 -23.95 -5.79
N THR A 367 -2.60 -24.96 -5.72
CA THR A 367 -2.54 -25.94 -4.62
C THR A 367 -1.86 -25.36 -3.37
N VAL A 368 -0.74 -24.66 -3.57
CA VAL A 368 -0.03 -23.95 -2.49
C VAL A 368 -0.88 -22.83 -1.91
N ASP A 369 -1.70 -22.20 -2.75
CA ASP A 369 -2.57 -21.10 -2.39
C ASP A 369 -1.84 -19.95 -1.64
N PRO A 370 -0.80 -19.35 -2.24
CA PRO A 370 -0.06 -18.27 -1.59
C PRO A 370 -0.92 -17.01 -1.43
N ASP A 371 -0.71 -16.32 -0.31
CA ASP A 371 -1.37 -15.06 0.03
C ASP A 371 -0.67 -13.87 -0.63
N ILE A 372 0.66 -13.92 -0.62
CA ILE A 372 1.53 -12.93 -1.24
C ILE A 372 2.38 -13.64 -2.29
N ILE A 373 2.46 -13.07 -3.49
CA ILE A 373 3.40 -13.51 -4.53
C ILE A 373 4.43 -12.40 -4.73
N THR A 374 5.70 -12.73 -4.50
CA THR A 374 6.86 -11.87 -4.65
C THR A 374 7.85 -12.46 -5.64
N GLY A 375 8.96 -11.75 -5.83
CA GLY A 375 9.98 -12.00 -6.84
C GLY A 375 10.61 -10.67 -7.23
N TYR A 376 11.44 -10.68 -8.28
CA TYR A 376 12.13 -9.48 -8.75
C TYR A 376 11.76 -9.20 -10.21
N ASN A 377 10.99 -8.13 -10.47
CA ASN A 377 10.50 -7.75 -11.80
C ASN A 377 9.38 -8.66 -12.37
N ILE A 378 8.70 -9.42 -11.51
CA ILE A 378 7.61 -10.33 -11.86
C ILE A 378 6.43 -9.66 -12.58
N GLN A 379 6.16 -8.39 -12.28
CA GLN A 379 5.04 -7.67 -12.90
C GLN A 379 5.32 -7.29 -14.35
N ASN A 380 6.56 -6.94 -14.67
CA ASN A 380 6.93 -6.40 -15.98
C ASN A 380 7.60 -7.44 -16.90
N PHE A 381 8.13 -8.54 -16.34
CA PHE A 381 8.74 -9.63 -17.09
C PHE A 381 8.01 -10.96 -16.89
N ASP A 382 8.11 -11.59 -15.72
CA ASP A 382 7.76 -13.01 -15.53
C ASP A 382 6.29 -13.32 -15.83
N PHE A 383 5.34 -12.63 -15.18
CA PHE A 383 3.91 -12.87 -15.45
C PHE A 383 3.52 -12.52 -16.89
N PRO A 384 3.90 -11.35 -17.46
CA PRO A 384 3.66 -11.08 -18.87
C PRO A 384 4.21 -12.16 -19.79
N TYR A 385 5.43 -12.65 -19.52
CA TYR A 385 6.09 -13.67 -20.34
C TYR A 385 5.34 -15.00 -20.26
N LEU A 386 5.05 -15.49 -19.06
CA LEU A 386 4.33 -16.73 -18.82
C LEU A 386 2.92 -16.72 -19.44
N LEU A 387 2.17 -15.63 -19.28
CA LEU A 387 0.82 -15.50 -19.86
C LEU A 387 0.85 -15.51 -21.39
N ASN A 388 1.79 -14.77 -21.99
CA ASN A 388 1.94 -14.71 -23.44
C ASN A 388 2.45 -16.05 -24.01
N ARG A 389 3.38 -16.72 -23.31
CA ARG A 389 3.91 -18.02 -23.70
C ARG A 389 2.84 -19.10 -23.64
N ALA A 390 2.06 -19.13 -22.55
CA ALA A 390 0.93 -20.04 -22.42
C ALA A 390 -0.12 -19.81 -23.52
N ALA A 391 -0.38 -18.55 -23.90
CA ALA A 391 -1.26 -18.23 -25.01
C ALA A 391 -0.71 -18.72 -26.36
N ALA A 392 0.59 -18.52 -26.64
CA ALA A 392 1.25 -19.00 -27.86
C ALA A 392 1.18 -20.54 -27.99
N LEU A 393 1.33 -21.25 -26.87
CA LEU A 393 1.28 -22.72 -26.80
C LEU A 393 -0.14 -23.29 -26.66
N LYS A 394 -1.17 -22.43 -26.53
CA LYS A 394 -2.58 -22.79 -26.31
C LYS A 394 -2.81 -23.59 -25.01
N VAL A 395 -2.11 -23.23 -23.94
CA VAL A 395 -2.31 -23.79 -22.59
C VAL A 395 -3.46 -23.05 -21.91
N ASN A 396 -4.70 -23.44 -22.25
CA ASN A 396 -5.90 -22.68 -21.92
C ASN A 396 -6.22 -22.58 -20.43
N LEU A 397 -5.71 -23.49 -19.60
CA LEU A 397 -5.94 -23.53 -18.15
C LEU A 397 -4.84 -22.81 -17.34
N PHE A 398 -3.74 -22.40 -17.98
CA PHE A 398 -2.69 -21.62 -17.33
C PHE A 398 -3.19 -20.30 -16.72
N PRO A 399 -3.96 -19.45 -17.43
CA PRO A 399 -4.22 -18.08 -17.00
C PRO A 399 -5.34 -17.99 -15.94
N TYR A 400 -5.57 -19.03 -15.14
CA TYR A 400 -6.48 -18.99 -13.99
C TYR A 400 -5.63 -19.05 -12.70
N LEU A 401 -5.03 -17.92 -12.36
CA LEU A 401 -4.02 -17.81 -11.30
C LEU A 401 -4.56 -17.19 -9.99
N GLY A 402 -5.70 -16.49 -10.05
CA GLY A 402 -6.40 -15.96 -8.88
C GLY A 402 -7.12 -17.02 -8.04
N ARG A 403 -7.74 -16.61 -6.93
CA ARG A 403 -8.57 -17.49 -6.08
C ARG A 403 -9.99 -17.67 -6.60
N VAL A 404 -10.47 -16.75 -7.45
CA VAL A 404 -11.84 -16.83 -8.00
C VAL A 404 -11.87 -17.75 -9.21
N ARG A 405 -12.61 -18.85 -9.09
CA ARG A 405 -12.77 -19.83 -10.17
C ARG A 405 -13.43 -19.20 -11.40
N GLY A 406 -12.90 -19.50 -12.58
CA GLY A 406 -13.44 -19.03 -13.86
C GLY A 406 -13.08 -17.60 -14.26
N ILE A 407 -12.38 -16.84 -13.41
CA ILE A 407 -11.81 -15.54 -13.80
C ILE A 407 -10.41 -15.74 -14.37
N LYS A 408 -10.24 -15.32 -15.63
CA LYS A 408 -8.94 -15.34 -16.30
C LYS A 408 -8.10 -14.15 -15.84
N SER A 409 -6.85 -14.41 -15.51
CA SER A 409 -5.77 -13.43 -15.34
C SER A 409 -5.39 -12.83 -16.69
N VAL A 410 -5.47 -11.50 -16.78
CA VAL A 410 -5.26 -10.71 -17.99
C VAL A 410 -4.30 -9.57 -17.69
N LEU A 411 -3.40 -9.31 -18.63
CA LEU A 411 -2.47 -8.19 -18.58
C LEU A 411 -3.19 -6.87 -18.83
N ARG A 412 -2.89 -5.86 -18.02
CA ARG A 412 -3.30 -4.48 -18.23
C ARG A 412 -2.11 -3.56 -18.05
N ASP A 413 -1.97 -2.59 -18.95
CA ASP A 413 -0.97 -1.55 -18.82
C ASP A 413 -1.44 -0.49 -17.81
N LEU A 414 -0.53 -0.09 -16.93
CA LEU A 414 -0.71 0.92 -15.90
C LEU A 414 0.36 1.99 -16.05
N ASN A 415 -0.07 3.23 -16.30
CA ASN A 415 0.82 4.37 -16.31
C ASN A 415 0.69 5.11 -14.98
N PHE A 416 1.79 5.19 -14.24
CA PHE A 416 1.89 5.95 -13.00
C PHE A 416 2.81 7.15 -13.18
N GLN A 417 2.37 8.32 -12.72
CA GLN A 417 3.18 9.53 -12.78
C GLN A 417 3.07 10.35 -11.50
N SER A 418 4.21 10.73 -10.94
CA SER A 418 4.30 11.72 -9.87
C SER A 418 5.62 12.48 -9.93
N LYS A 419 5.69 13.69 -9.34
CA LYS A 419 6.95 14.45 -9.22
C LYS A 419 8.03 13.66 -8.45
N GLN A 420 7.61 12.85 -7.46
CA GLN A 420 8.53 12.09 -6.61
C GLN A 420 9.10 10.83 -7.30
N MET A 421 8.27 10.11 -8.07
CA MET A 421 8.64 8.81 -8.66
C MET A 421 8.91 8.85 -10.17
N GLY A 422 8.69 10.00 -10.81
CA GLY A 422 8.72 10.14 -12.27
C GLY A 422 7.50 9.51 -12.95
N ARG A 423 7.57 9.36 -14.27
CA ARG A 423 6.62 8.59 -15.07
C ARG A 423 7.15 7.16 -15.20
N ARG A 424 6.29 6.19 -14.95
CA ARG A 424 6.57 4.75 -15.08
C ARG A 424 5.42 4.05 -15.77
N GLU A 425 5.77 3.14 -16.64
CA GLU A 425 4.84 2.26 -17.35
C GLU A 425 5.06 0.87 -16.75
N ASN A 426 4.05 0.38 -16.04
CA ASN A 426 4.06 -0.91 -15.39
C ASN A 426 2.92 -1.76 -15.98
N LYS A 427 3.05 -3.07 -15.86
CA LYS A 427 1.96 -4.00 -16.16
C LYS A 427 1.35 -4.50 -14.85
N THR A 428 0.06 -4.81 -14.90
CA THR A 428 -0.63 -5.51 -13.81
C THR A 428 -1.36 -6.72 -14.36
N VAL A 429 -1.45 -7.75 -13.53
CA VAL A 429 -2.23 -8.95 -13.79
C VAL A 429 -3.28 -9.05 -12.70
N ASN A 430 -4.54 -9.31 -13.05
CA ASN A 430 -5.55 -9.58 -12.02
C ASN A 430 -5.35 -11.00 -11.46
N MET A 431 -5.24 -11.08 -10.12
CA MET A 431 -5.14 -12.31 -9.34
C MET A 431 -5.95 -12.13 -8.05
N GLU A 432 -7.27 -12.13 -8.19
CA GLU A 432 -8.21 -11.84 -7.11
C GLU A 432 -7.89 -12.67 -5.87
N GLY A 433 -7.67 -12.00 -4.74
CA GLY A 433 -7.36 -12.61 -3.46
C GLY A 433 -5.90 -12.97 -3.22
N ARG A 434 -4.99 -12.62 -4.13
CA ARG A 434 -3.54 -12.74 -3.95
C ARG A 434 -2.87 -11.38 -4.12
N VAL A 435 -2.03 -11.01 -3.16
CA VAL A 435 -1.29 -9.74 -3.21
C VAL A 435 0.01 -9.93 -3.98
N GLN A 436 0.16 -9.24 -5.11
CA GLN A 436 1.43 -9.18 -5.83
C GLN A 436 2.35 -8.13 -5.20
N PHE A 437 3.50 -8.56 -4.72
CA PHE A 437 4.49 -7.76 -4.01
C PHE A 437 5.84 -7.83 -4.73
N ASP A 438 5.94 -7.16 -5.87
CA ASP A 438 7.17 -7.12 -6.67
C ASP A 438 8.25 -6.28 -5.98
N LEU A 439 9.36 -6.92 -5.59
CA LEU A 439 10.41 -6.29 -4.82
C LEU A 439 11.10 -5.15 -5.59
N LEU A 440 11.20 -5.25 -6.92
CA LEU A 440 11.78 -4.17 -7.72
C LEU A 440 10.96 -2.89 -7.58
N GLN A 441 9.63 -3.00 -7.58
CA GLN A 441 8.74 -1.84 -7.44
C GLN A 441 8.86 -1.21 -6.05
N VAL A 442 9.00 -2.03 -5.01
CA VAL A 442 9.22 -1.55 -3.64
C VAL A 442 10.55 -0.81 -3.53
N LEU A 443 11.63 -1.40 -4.03
CA LEU A 443 12.96 -0.77 -3.98
C LEU A 443 12.99 0.55 -4.75
N LEU A 444 12.41 0.58 -5.95
CA LEU A 444 12.35 1.81 -6.74
C LEU A 444 11.47 2.90 -6.12
N ARG A 445 10.60 2.56 -5.17
CA ARG A 445 9.71 3.50 -4.48
C ARG A 445 10.35 4.03 -3.20
N ASP A 446 10.97 3.15 -2.42
CA ASP A 446 11.42 3.45 -1.07
C ASP A 446 12.91 3.79 -0.98
N TYR A 447 13.71 3.42 -1.99
CA TYR A 447 15.16 3.64 -2.01
C TYR A 447 15.60 4.47 -3.22
N LYS A 448 16.77 5.10 -3.09
CA LYS A 448 17.47 5.83 -4.16
C LYS A 448 18.84 5.19 -4.38
N LEU A 449 18.88 4.14 -5.20
CA LEU A 449 20.08 3.37 -5.50
C LEU A 449 20.67 3.75 -6.86
N ARG A 450 21.98 3.49 -7.03
CA ARG A 450 22.68 3.71 -8.31
C ARG A 450 22.31 2.68 -9.37
N SER A 451 22.04 1.44 -8.96
CA SER A 451 21.59 0.33 -9.80
C SER A 451 20.50 -0.44 -9.07
N TYR A 452 19.52 -0.93 -9.81
CA TYR A 452 18.41 -1.75 -9.33
C TYR A 452 18.43 -3.15 -9.95
N THR A 453 19.59 -3.65 -10.37
CA THR A 453 19.71 -5.06 -10.74
C THR A 453 19.69 -5.93 -9.48
N LEU A 454 19.13 -7.14 -9.55
CA LEU A 454 19.05 -8.05 -8.40
C LEU A 454 20.42 -8.28 -7.75
N ASN A 455 21.48 -8.45 -8.56
CA ASN A 455 22.85 -8.57 -8.06
C ASN A 455 23.31 -7.33 -7.26
N ALA A 456 23.07 -6.11 -7.78
CA ALA A 456 23.50 -4.89 -7.12
C ALA A 456 22.78 -4.65 -5.78
N VAL A 457 21.47 -4.93 -5.73
CA VAL A 457 20.69 -4.75 -4.50
C VAL A 457 20.98 -5.85 -3.49
N SER A 458 21.21 -7.08 -3.94
CA SER A 458 21.64 -8.20 -3.08
C SER A 458 23.01 -7.90 -2.47
N TYR A 459 23.97 -7.39 -3.26
CA TYR A 459 25.25 -6.97 -2.72
C TYR A 459 25.10 -5.81 -1.72
N HIS A 460 24.28 -4.81 -2.05
CA HIS A 460 24.09 -3.64 -1.19
C HIS A 460 23.48 -3.99 0.17
N PHE A 461 22.45 -4.84 0.20
CA PHE A 461 21.70 -5.14 1.43
C PHE A 461 22.12 -6.45 2.11
N LEU A 462 22.41 -7.50 1.35
CA LEU A 462 22.78 -8.82 1.87
C LEU A 462 24.30 -9.02 1.98
N GLN A 463 25.12 -8.21 1.29
CA GLN A 463 26.56 -8.43 1.12
C GLN A 463 26.87 -9.74 0.37
N GLU A 464 25.95 -10.18 -0.48
CA GLU A 464 26.09 -11.37 -1.32
C GLU A 464 26.11 -10.99 -2.79
N GLN A 465 26.94 -11.69 -3.57
CA GLN A 465 26.93 -11.58 -5.03
C GLN A 465 26.16 -12.76 -5.61
N LYS A 466 25.38 -12.47 -6.64
CA LYS A 466 24.75 -13.50 -7.46
C LYS A 466 25.83 -14.13 -8.35
N GLU A 467 25.84 -15.46 -8.49
CA GLU A 467 26.64 -16.13 -9.51
C GLU A 467 26.15 -15.70 -10.90
N ASP A 468 27.03 -15.14 -11.73
CA ASP A 468 26.62 -14.58 -13.02
C ASP A 468 26.58 -15.66 -14.11
N VAL A 469 25.39 -16.21 -14.38
CA VAL A 469 25.12 -16.98 -15.60
C VAL A 469 24.69 -15.99 -16.68
N GLN A 470 25.55 -15.80 -17.68
CA GLN A 470 25.23 -14.91 -18.80
C GLN A 470 24.07 -15.48 -19.63
N HIS A 471 23.14 -14.62 -20.04
CA HIS A 471 21.99 -15.00 -20.88
C HIS A 471 22.37 -15.77 -22.15
N SER A 472 23.57 -15.52 -22.69
CA SER A 472 24.08 -16.16 -23.91
C SER A 472 24.41 -17.64 -23.73
N ILE A 473 24.67 -18.11 -22.51
CA ILE A 473 25.04 -19.49 -22.20
C ILE A 473 23.87 -20.33 -21.67
N ILE A 474 22.75 -19.71 -21.29
CA ILE A 474 21.57 -20.42 -20.75
C ILE A 474 21.08 -21.49 -21.73
N THR A 475 20.97 -21.14 -23.01
CA THR A 475 20.55 -22.08 -24.07
C THR A 475 21.55 -23.22 -24.25
N ASP A 476 22.85 -22.96 -24.10
CA ASP A 476 23.90 -23.98 -24.23
C ASP A 476 23.89 -24.91 -22.99
N LEU A 477 23.65 -24.39 -21.78
CA LEU A 477 23.48 -25.18 -20.55
C LEU A 477 22.23 -26.06 -20.59
N GLN A 478 21.11 -25.52 -21.10
CA GLN A 478 19.87 -26.27 -21.24
C GLN A 478 20.02 -27.45 -22.21
N ASN A 479 20.70 -27.24 -23.34
CA ASN A 479 20.93 -28.25 -24.37
C ASN A 479 22.05 -29.25 -24.01
N GLY A 480 22.74 -29.05 -22.89
CA GLY A 480 23.74 -29.98 -22.38
C GLY A 480 23.12 -31.22 -21.71
N ASN A 481 23.68 -31.60 -20.57
CA ASN A 481 23.26 -32.79 -19.82
C ASN A 481 22.45 -32.40 -18.57
N GLU A 482 22.10 -33.40 -17.76
CA GLU A 482 21.34 -33.18 -16.53
C GLU A 482 22.08 -32.36 -15.47
N GLN A 483 23.42 -32.37 -15.48
CA GLN A 483 24.26 -31.61 -14.55
C GLN A 483 24.35 -30.13 -14.96
N THR A 484 24.43 -29.84 -16.27
CA THR A 484 24.36 -28.45 -16.74
C THR A 484 22.99 -27.82 -16.46
N ARG A 485 21.91 -28.61 -16.58
CA ARG A 485 20.56 -28.19 -16.17
C ARG A 485 20.40 -28.06 -14.65
N ARG A 486 21.06 -28.92 -13.85
CA ARG A 486 21.15 -28.79 -12.39
C ARG A 486 21.80 -27.47 -11.99
N ARG A 487 22.93 -27.10 -12.60
CA ARG A 487 23.58 -25.81 -12.37
C ARG A 487 22.63 -24.63 -12.66
N LEU A 488 21.89 -24.70 -13.77
CA LEU A 488 20.88 -23.68 -14.09
C LEU A 488 19.74 -23.65 -13.07
N ALA A 489 19.32 -24.81 -12.56
CA ALA A 489 18.28 -24.92 -11.54
C ALA A 489 18.73 -24.35 -10.19
N VAL A 490 19.99 -24.57 -9.77
CA VAL A 490 20.57 -23.93 -8.57
C VAL A 490 20.60 -22.40 -8.73
N TYR A 491 20.99 -21.91 -9.92
CA TYR A 491 20.96 -20.48 -10.23
C TYR A 491 19.55 -19.89 -10.13
N CYS A 492 18.56 -20.53 -10.75
CA CYS A 492 17.16 -20.10 -10.71
C CYS A 492 16.58 -20.17 -9.28
N LEU A 493 16.94 -21.19 -8.49
CA LEU A 493 16.58 -21.27 -7.06
C LEU A 493 17.16 -20.10 -6.25
N LYS A 494 18.42 -19.74 -6.47
CA LYS A 494 19.03 -18.58 -5.79
C LYS A 494 18.30 -17.30 -6.15
N ASP A 495 17.93 -17.12 -7.41
CA ASP A 495 17.18 -15.96 -7.89
C ASP A 495 15.76 -15.88 -7.35
N ALA A 496 15.08 -17.02 -7.16
CA ALA A 496 13.80 -17.08 -6.47
C ALA A 496 13.94 -16.82 -4.95
N TYR A 497 15.08 -17.15 -4.34
CA TYR A 497 15.30 -17.03 -2.89
C TYR A 497 15.77 -15.64 -2.44
N LEU A 498 16.62 -14.98 -3.23
CA LEU A 498 17.14 -13.63 -2.92
C LEU A 498 16.02 -12.60 -2.63
N PRO A 499 14.91 -12.56 -3.40
CA PRO A 499 13.78 -11.69 -3.09
C PRO A 499 13.14 -11.96 -1.74
N LEU A 500 12.99 -13.22 -1.29
CA LEU A 500 12.48 -13.54 0.04
C LEU A 500 13.40 -12.97 1.12
N ARG A 501 14.71 -13.20 1.01
CA ARG A 501 15.69 -12.71 1.98
C ARG A 501 15.74 -11.18 2.05
N LEU A 502 15.67 -10.52 0.90
CA LEU A 502 15.57 -9.06 0.84
C LEU A 502 14.26 -8.56 1.46
N LEU A 503 13.13 -9.20 1.16
CA LEU A 503 11.82 -8.86 1.71
C LEU A 503 11.82 -8.92 3.25
N GLN A 504 12.47 -9.94 3.81
CA GLN A 504 12.62 -10.13 5.25
C GLN A 504 13.61 -9.13 5.86
N LYS A 505 14.81 -8.98 5.28
CA LYS A 505 15.84 -8.07 5.81
C LYS A 505 15.37 -6.62 5.83
N LEU A 506 14.56 -6.22 4.85
CA LEU A 506 13.98 -4.88 4.76
C LEU A 506 12.61 -4.76 5.45
N MET A 507 12.09 -5.86 6.00
CA MET A 507 10.78 -5.93 6.68
C MET A 507 9.63 -5.40 5.82
N CYS A 508 9.69 -5.60 4.50
CA CYS A 508 8.81 -4.93 3.55
C CYS A 508 7.32 -5.23 3.80
N VAL A 509 6.96 -6.51 3.96
CA VAL A 509 5.57 -6.93 4.18
C VAL A 509 5.02 -6.30 5.46
N ILE A 510 5.76 -6.43 6.56
CA ILE A 510 5.38 -5.88 7.87
C ILE A 510 5.18 -4.36 7.79
N ASN A 511 6.14 -3.63 7.22
CA ASN A 511 6.08 -2.18 7.08
C ASN A 511 4.85 -1.72 6.27
N TYR A 512 4.52 -2.45 5.20
CA TYR A 512 3.36 -2.14 4.36
C TYR A 512 2.04 -2.53 5.02
N MET A 513 1.96 -3.66 5.73
CA MET A 513 0.79 -4.04 6.51
C MET A 513 0.48 -3.00 7.60
N GLU A 514 1.50 -2.55 8.33
CA GLU A 514 1.34 -1.50 9.34
C GLU A 514 0.95 -0.15 8.72
N MET A 515 1.51 0.19 7.56
CA MET A 515 1.07 1.35 6.79
C MET A 515 -0.41 1.26 6.41
N ALA A 516 -0.88 0.09 5.97
CA ALA A 516 -2.27 -0.16 5.59
C ALA A 516 -3.22 -0.04 6.80
N ARG A 517 -2.81 -0.57 7.96
CA ARG A 517 -3.52 -0.45 9.25
C ARG A 517 -3.64 1.01 9.69
N VAL A 518 -2.52 1.76 9.69
CA VAL A 518 -2.45 3.16 10.13
C VAL A 518 -3.22 4.11 9.20
N THR A 519 -3.18 3.86 7.89
CA THR A 519 -3.80 4.76 6.90
C THR A 519 -5.21 4.34 6.51
N GLY A 520 -5.64 3.14 6.87
CA GLY A 520 -6.97 2.63 6.58
C GLY A 520 -7.24 2.44 5.10
N VAL A 521 -6.23 2.04 4.32
CA VAL A 521 -6.33 1.71 2.89
C VAL A 521 -5.97 0.24 2.65
N PRO A 522 -6.44 -0.40 1.56
CA PRO A 522 -6.03 -1.76 1.19
C PRO A 522 -4.51 -1.88 1.00
N LEU A 523 -3.96 -3.07 1.26
CA LEU A 523 -2.52 -3.33 1.10
C LEU A 523 -2.04 -3.08 -0.34
N THR A 524 -2.84 -3.51 -1.31
CA THR A 524 -2.59 -3.33 -2.75
C THR A 524 -2.52 -1.86 -3.19
N TYR A 525 -3.19 -0.95 -2.48
CA TYR A 525 -3.15 0.49 -2.77
C TYR A 525 -1.79 1.10 -2.42
N LEU A 526 -1.05 0.50 -1.50
CA LEU A 526 0.28 0.98 -1.13
C LEU A 526 1.30 0.77 -2.23
N LEU A 527 1.08 -0.18 -3.15
CA LEU A 527 1.95 -0.43 -4.29
C LEU A 527 1.47 0.31 -5.54
N SER A 528 0.16 0.31 -5.78
CA SER A 528 -0.46 0.84 -7.00
C SER A 528 -0.84 2.33 -6.95
N ARG A 529 -0.96 2.93 -5.76
CA ARG A 529 -1.41 4.33 -5.57
C ARG A 529 -0.37 5.17 -4.83
N GLY A 530 -0.50 6.49 -5.00
CA GLY A 530 0.35 7.49 -4.35
C GLY A 530 -0.06 7.81 -2.91
N GLN A 531 0.57 8.82 -2.31
CA GLN A 531 0.32 9.18 -0.89
C GLN A 531 -1.06 9.80 -0.63
N GLN A 532 -1.68 10.44 -1.63
CA GLN A 532 -2.94 11.18 -1.44
C GLN A 532 -4.09 10.32 -0.91
N ILE A 533 -4.23 9.07 -1.39
CA ILE A 533 -5.35 8.20 -1.00
C ILE A 533 -5.33 7.85 0.50
N LYS A 534 -4.12 7.79 1.09
CA LYS A 534 -3.91 7.52 2.51
C LYS A 534 -4.48 8.64 3.37
N VAL A 535 -4.15 9.88 3.01
CA VAL A 535 -4.63 11.08 3.73
C VAL A 535 -6.13 11.25 3.54
N VAL A 536 -6.66 10.99 2.33
CA VAL A 536 -8.11 11.00 2.07
C VAL A 536 -8.85 9.99 2.94
N SER A 537 -8.36 8.76 3.07
CA SER A 537 -8.97 7.75 3.95
C SER A 537 -9.02 8.22 5.41
N GLN A 538 -7.90 8.71 5.94
CA GLN A 538 -7.84 9.24 7.31
C GLN A 538 -8.78 10.43 7.52
N LEU A 539 -8.85 11.34 6.53
CA LEU A 539 -9.71 12.51 6.59
C LEU A 539 -11.19 12.13 6.59
N LEU A 540 -11.61 11.19 5.75
CA LEU A 540 -12.99 10.69 5.71
C LEU A 540 -13.40 10.05 7.04
N ARG A 541 -12.53 9.22 7.64
CA ARG A 541 -12.81 8.59 8.94
C ARG A 541 -13.04 9.60 10.05
N GLN A 542 -12.23 10.65 10.10
CA GLN A 542 -12.39 11.70 11.13
C GLN A 542 -13.57 12.64 10.81
N ALA A 543 -13.78 12.98 9.54
CA ALA A 543 -14.91 13.80 9.11
C ALA A 543 -16.26 13.12 9.47
N MET A 544 -16.35 11.79 9.29
CA MET A 544 -17.54 11.02 9.63
C MET A 544 -17.91 11.14 11.12
N LYS A 545 -16.92 11.07 12.02
CA LYS A 545 -17.12 11.21 13.48
C LYS A 545 -17.68 12.57 13.89
N GLN A 546 -17.47 13.59 13.07
CA GLN A 546 -17.90 14.97 13.33
C GLN A 546 -19.05 15.43 12.44
N ASN A 547 -19.70 14.51 11.71
CA ASN A 547 -20.77 14.82 10.75
C ASN A 547 -20.37 15.85 9.67
N LEU A 548 -19.11 15.84 9.28
CA LEU A 548 -18.57 16.66 8.20
C LEU A 548 -18.61 15.89 6.89
N VAL A 549 -18.85 16.60 5.78
CA VAL A 549 -18.79 16.04 4.42
C VAL A 549 -17.73 16.75 3.58
N MET A 550 -16.94 15.97 2.84
CA MET A 550 -15.88 16.49 1.99
C MET A 550 -16.41 16.92 0.61
N PRO A 551 -16.24 18.18 0.20
CA PRO A 551 -16.66 18.63 -1.12
C PRO A 551 -15.81 18.03 -2.23
N VAL A 552 -16.39 17.91 -3.43
CA VAL A 552 -15.64 17.61 -4.64
C VAL A 552 -15.17 18.93 -5.26
N VAL A 553 -13.88 19.24 -5.10
CA VAL A 553 -13.26 20.45 -5.64
C VAL A 553 -12.72 20.17 -7.04
N LYS A 554 -12.99 21.07 -8.00
CA LYS A 554 -12.35 21.03 -9.32
C LYS A 554 -10.92 21.55 -9.19
N THR A 555 -9.95 20.78 -9.63
CA THR A 555 -8.55 21.19 -9.68
C THR A 555 -8.28 21.89 -11.00
N GLU A 556 -8.01 23.19 -10.94
CA GLU A 556 -7.36 23.93 -12.03
C GLU A 556 -5.93 24.23 -11.58
N GLY A 557 -4.96 24.14 -12.50
CA GLY A 557 -3.55 24.37 -12.19
C GLY A 557 -3.36 25.79 -11.64
N GLY A 558 -2.93 25.90 -10.39
CA GLY A 558 -2.63 27.18 -9.74
C GLY A 558 -1.18 27.61 -9.93
N GLU A 559 -0.86 28.83 -9.51
CA GLU A 559 0.53 29.31 -9.43
C GLU A 559 1.28 28.62 -8.29
N ASP A 560 2.59 28.40 -8.46
CA ASP A 560 3.42 27.82 -7.40
C ASP A 560 3.53 28.79 -6.21
N TYR A 561 3.81 28.26 -5.01
CA TYR A 561 3.88 29.06 -3.80
C TYR A 561 5.27 29.09 -3.18
N THR A 562 5.58 30.16 -2.43
CA THR A 562 6.89 30.31 -1.77
C THR A 562 7.11 29.20 -0.74
N GLY A 563 8.18 28.43 -0.92
CA GLY A 563 8.58 27.33 -0.03
C GLY A 563 9.47 27.77 1.14
N ALA A 564 10.27 26.84 1.66
CA ALA A 564 11.15 27.08 2.81
C ALA A 564 12.33 28.02 2.49
N THR A 565 12.78 28.78 3.49
CA THR A 565 14.02 29.58 3.44
C THR A 565 15.25 28.73 3.73
N VAL A 566 16.33 28.96 2.99
CA VAL A 566 17.65 28.42 3.27
C VAL A 566 18.54 29.58 3.72
N ILE A 567 19.15 29.46 4.90
CA ILE A 567 20.09 30.48 5.41
C ILE A 567 21.35 30.44 4.52
N GLU A 568 21.87 31.62 4.17
CA GLU A 568 23.12 31.71 3.42
C GLU A 568 24.28 31.07 4.21
N PRO A 569 24.94 30.04 3.67
CA PRO A 569 25.98 29.34 4.40
C PRO A 569 27.25 30.18 4.45
N GLU A 570 27.85 30.30 5.64
CA GLU A 570 29.25 30.71 5.77
C GLU A 570 30.14 29.57 5.26
N LYS A 571 30.68 29.72 4.04
CA LYS A 571 31.47 28.67 3.40
C LYS A 571 32.87 28.66 4.02
N GLY A 572 33.29 27.50 4.50
CA GLY A 572 34.64 27.33 5.05
C GLY A 572 34.90 25.91 5.52
N TYR A 573 36.16 25.65 5.84
CA TYR A 573 36.56 24.48 6.61
C TYR A 573 36.54 24.84 8.09
N TYR A 574 35.68 24.18 8.86
CA TYR A 574 35.56 24.39 10.29
C TYR A 574 36.34 23.31 11.04
N SER A 575 37.45 23.69 11.66
CA SER A 575 38.23 22.81 12.56
C SER A 575 37.66 22.72 13.97
N VAL A 576 36.52 23.38 14.21
CA VAL A 576 35.81 23.41 15.49
C VAL A 576 34.50 22.62 15.37
N PRO A 577 34.03 21.96 16.46
CA PRO A 577 32.75 21.27 16.44
C PRO A 577 31.58 22.20 16.14
N ILE A 578 30.70 21.80 15.23
CA ILE A 578 29.46 22.52 14.89
C ILE A 578 28.27 21.74 15.46
N ALA A 579 27.58 22.34 16.42
CA ALA A 579 26.34 21.77 16.97
C ALA A 579 25.20 21.94 15.96
N THR A 580 24.52 20.84 15.60
CA THR A 580 23.34 20.86 14.73
C THR A 580 22.08 20.71 15.57
N LEU A 581 21.16 21.67 15.44
CA LEU A 581 19.87 21.67 16.14
C LEU A 581 18.74 21.59 15.12
N ASP A 582 17.82 20.65 15.30
CA ASP A 582 16.67 20.43 14.42
C ASP A 582 15.34 20.38 15.18
N PHE A 583 14.26 20.76 14.49
CA PHE A 583 12.90 20.61 15.01
C PHE A 583 12.35 19.22 14.68
N SER A 584 11.93 18.47 15.70
CA SER A 584 11.25 17.20 15.49
C SER A 584 9.85 17.41 14.90
N SER A 585 9.62 16.92 13.67
CA SER A 585 8.30 17.00 13.01
C SER A 585 7.75 18.43 12.89
N LEU A 586 8.55 19.32 12.29
CA LEU A 586 8.25 20.75 12.16
C LEU A 586 6.86 21.07 11.58
N TYR A 587 6.53 20.64 10.36
CA TYR A 587 5.25 20.97 9.73
C TYR A 587 4.03 20.46 10.51
N PRO A 588 3.97 19.17 10.93
CA PRO A 588 2.91 18.72 11.81
C PRO A 588 2.75 19.58 13.08
N SER A 589 3.88 19.99 13.69
CA SER A 589 3.87 20.80 14.91
C SER A 589 3.28 22.19 14.68
N ILE A 590 3.61 22.84 13.55
CA ILE A 590 3.05 24.15 13.16
C ILE A 590 1.53 24.03 12.95
N MET A 591 1.09 23.03 12.17
CA MET A 591 -0.33 22.83 11.89
C MET A 591 -1.15 22.63 13.17
N MET A 592 -0.62 21.84 14.13
CA MET A 592 -1.28 21.64 15.43
C MET A 592 -1.27 22.91 16.29
N ALA A 593 -0.11 23.57 16.43
CA ALA A 593 0.04 24.74 17.31
C ALA A 593 -0.84 25.92 16.89
N HIS A 594 -1.02 26.12 15.59
CA HIS A 594 -1.81 27.21 15.01
C HIS A 594 -3.21 26.77 14.54
N ASN A 595 -3.62 25.53 14.85
CA ASN A 595 -4.94 24.99 14.52
C ASN A 595 -5.30 25.10 13.02
N LEU A 596 -4.32 24.85 12.14
CA LEU A 596 -4.46 25.00 10.69
C LEU A 596 -5.21 23.80 10.10
N CYS A 597 -6.39 24.04 9.54
CA CYS A 597 -7.25 22.99 8.99
C CYS A 597 -8.26 23.56 7.98
N TYR A 598 -8.74 22.71 7.06
CA TYR A 598 -9.87 23.02 6.18
C TYR A 598 -11.07 23.57 6.96
N THR A 599 -11.38 22.95 8.11
CA THR A 599 -12.57 23.27 8.92
C THR A 599 -12.43 24.53 9.77
N THR A 600 -11.24 25.11 9.86
CA THR A 600 -10.93 26.29 10.68
C THR A 600 -10.59 27.51 9.85
N LEU A 601 -10.38 27.36 8.54
CA LEU A 601 -10.13 28.44 7.60
C LEU A 601 -11.32 29.41 7.51
N LEU A 602 -11.08 30.70 7.71
CA LEU A 602 -12.09 31.74 7.58
C LEU A 602 -12.07 32.33 6.16
N GLN A 603 -13.19 32.27 5.47
CA GLN A 603 -13.36 32.95 4.19
C GLN A 603 -13.55 34.46 4.38
N LYS A 604 -13.29 35.24 3.34
CA LYS A 604 -13.50 36.70 3.34
C LYS A 604 -14.94 37.04 3.77
N GLY A 605 -15.07 37.96 4.73
CA GLY A 605 -16.37 38.38 5.28
C GLY A 605 -16.98 37.42 6.31
N SER A 606 -16.30 36.31 6.67
CA SER A 606 -16.82 35.34 7.64
C SER A 606 -16.74 35.84 9.07
N VAL A 607 -15.77 36.71 9.38
CA VAL A 607 -15.60 37.26 10.73
C VAL A 607 -16.83 38.07 11.14
N GLU A 608 -17.31 38.96 10.27
CA GLU A 608 -18.49 39.77 10.53
C GLU A 608 -19.76 38.91 10.52
N LYS A 609 -19.90 37.99 9.55
CA LYS A 609 -21.08 37.11 9.43
C LYS A 609 -21.27 36.18 10.63
N GLN A 610 -20.17 35.72 11.23
CA GLN A 610 -20.19 34.80 12.35
C GLN A 610 -20.08 35.52 13.71
N GLY A 611 -19.90 36.85 13.72
CA GLY A 611 -19.77 37.64 14.94
C GLY A 611 -18.54 37.30 15.76
N LEU A 612 -17.43 36.94 15.10
CA LEU A 612 -16.20 36.51 15.78
C LEU A 612 -15.41 37.72 16.30
N SER A 613 -14.91 37.62 17.53
CA SER A 613 -14.05 38.64 18.14
C SER A 613 -12.58 38.44 17.71
N PRO A 614 -11.71 39.45 17.84
CA PRO A 614 -10.28 39.30 17.52
C PRO A 614 -9.55 38.23 18.34
N GLU A 615 -10.11 37.82 19.48
CA GLU A 615 -9.57 36.75 20.33
C GLU A 615 -9.96 35.35 19.84
N ASP A 616 -10.95 35.22 18.96
CA ASP A 616 -11.47 33.95 18.44
C ASP A 616 -10.67 33.40 17.25
N PHE A 617 -9.86 34.22 16.60
CA PHE A 617 -9.09 33.83 15.42
C PHE A 617 -7.65 34.32 15.48
N ILE A 618 -6.82 33.76 14.60
CA ILE A 618 -5.46 34.24 14.32
C ILE A 618 -5.42 34.74 12.88
N LYS A 619 -4.59 35.75 12.64
CA LYS A 619 -4.18 36.15 11.31
C LYS A 619 -2.77 35.64 11.06
N THR A 620 -2.58 34.93 9.97
CA THR A 620 -1.32 34.30 9.62
C THR A 620 -0.45 35.26 8.80
N PRO A 621 0.87 35.01 8.67
CA PRO A 621 1.78 35.89 7.94
C PRO A 621 1.40 36.24 6.50
N THR A 622 0.79 35.32 5.73
CA THR A 622 0.34 35.64 4.36
C THR A 622 -1.01 36.35 4.33
N GLY A 623 -1.67 36.47 5.49
CA GLY A 623 -2.87 37.27 5.69
C GLY A 623 -4.15 36.48 5.81
N ASP A 624 -4.08 35.14 5.68
CA ASP A 624 -5.21 34.26 5.93
C ASP A 624 -5.63 34.28 7.41
N MET A 625 -6.86 33.83 7.67
CA MET A 625 -7.42 33.82 9.02
C MET A 625 -7.93 32.43 9.37
N PHE A 626 -7.62 31.99 10.59
CA PHE A 626 -8.03 30.69 11.11
C PHE A 626 -8.63 30.86 12.50
N VAL A 627 -9.74 30.20 12.78
CA VAL A 627 -10.31 30.19 14.14
C VAL A 627 -9.39 29.43 15.11
N LYS A 628 -9.31 29.90 16.35
CA LYS A 628 -8.56 29.22 17.42
C LYS A 628 -9.25 27.93 17.85
N SER A 629 -8.49 27.06 18.52
CA SER A 629 -8.98 25.78 19.04
C SER A 629 -10.09 25.94 20.09
N SER A 630 -10.14 27.08 20.80
CA SER A 630 -11.23 27.44 21.71
C SER A 630 -12.59 27.52 21.01
N VAL A 631 -12.61 27.95 19.74
CA VAL A 631 -13.81 28.02 18.91
C VAL A 631 -14.07 26.68 18.24
N ARG A 632 -13.08 26.15 17.51
CA ARG A 632 -13.16 24.83 16.86
C ARG A 632 -11.78 24.20 16.80
N LYS A 633 -11.67 22.95 17.27
CA LYS A 633 -10.50 22.10 16.99
C LYS A 633 -10.53 21.61 15.54
N GLY A 634 -9.45 21.82 14.80
CA GLY A 634 -9.33 21.38 13.42
C GLY A 634 -9.18 19.86 13.28
N LEU A 635 -9.72 19.29 12.20
CA LEU A 635 -9.56 17.87 11.84
C LEU A 635 -8.09 17.48 11.59
N LEU A 636 -7.33 18.30 10.85
CA LEU A 636 -5.93 17.99 10.55
C LEU A 636 -5.06 17.96 11.82
N PRO A 637 -5.13 18.94 12.74
CA PRO A 637 -4.52 18.85 14.06
C PRO A 637 -4.86 17.56 14.81
N GLU A 638 -6.14 17.16 14.84
CA GLU A 638 -6.58 15.94 15.53
C GLU A 638 -6.01 14.66 14.90
N ILE A 639 -5.97 14.58 13.56
CA ILE A 639 -5.31 13.49 12.84
C ILE A 639 -3.83 13.42 13.22
N LEU A 640 -3.13 14.56 13.20
CA LEU A 640 -1.70 14.63 13.50
C LEU A 640 -1.40 14.27 14.97
N GLU A 641 -2.19 14.75 15.93
CA GLU A 641 -2.09 14.39 17.34
C GLU A 641 -2.27 12.88 17.53
N ASN A 642 -3.27 12.28 16.88
CA ASN A 642 -3.53 10.85 16.95
C ASN A 642 -2.36 10.04 16.37
N LEU A 643 -1.83 10.43 15.20
CA LEU A 643 -0.67 9.78 14.57
C LEU A 643 0.59 9.88 15.43
N LEU A 644 0.89 11.07 15.98
CA LEU A 644 2.08 11.29 16.81
C LEU A 644 1.97 10.60 18.18
N SER A 645 0.78 10.61 18.78
CA SER A 645 0.49 9.90 20.03
C SER A 645 0.62 8.39 19.85
N ALA A 646 0.02 7.83 18.79
CA ALA A 646 0.19 6.42 18.44
C ALA A 646 1.66 6.07 18.18
N ARG A 647 2.42 6.97 17.54
CA ARG A 647 3.86 6.75 17.29
C ARG A 647 4.65 6.70 18.60
N LYS A 648 4.32 7.58 19.55
CA LYS A 648 4.94 7.59 20.88
C LYS A 648 4.64 6.30 21.66
N ARG A 649 3.41 5.79 21.58
CA ARG A 649 3.03 4.49 22.17
C ARG A 649 3.81 3.35 21.53
N ALA A 650 3.81 3.24 20.20
CA ALA A 650 4.55 2.21 19.48
C ALA A 650 6.05 2.21 19.81
N LYS A 651 6.70 3.39 19.89
CA LYS A 651 8.10 3.51 20.33
C LYS A 651 8.33 3.09 21.78
N THR A 652 7.32 3.24 22.65
CA THR A 652 7.41 2.87 24.06
C THR A 652 7.26 1.36 24.22
N GLU A 653 6.32 0.74 23.49
CA GLU A 653 6.14 -0.71 23.41
C GLU A 653 7.39 -1.37 22.81
N LEU A 654 7.94 -0.82 21.71
CA LEU A 654 9.16 -1.31 21.07
C LEU A 654 10.37 -1.35 22.01
N LYS A 655 10.45 -0.45 23.00
CA LYS A 655 11.53 -0.46 24.00
C LYS A 655 11.41 -1.60 25.01
N LYS A 656 10.19 -2.10 25.25
CA LYS A 656 9.89 -3.15 26.23
C LYS A 656 9.83 -4.54 25.61
N GLU A 657 9.47 -4.63 24.33
CA GLU A 657 9.28 -5.90 23.63
C GLU A 657 10.62 -6.62 23.43
N THR A 658 10.61 -7.94 23.66
CA THR A 658 11.77 -8.82 23.56
C THR A 658 11.67 -9.76 22.37
N ASP A 659 10.45 -10.14 21.97
CA ASP A 659 10.23 -11.02 20.83
C ASP A 659 10.69 -10.35 19.52
N PRO A 660 11.63 -10.95 18.78
CA PRO A 660 12.19 -10.33 17.58
C PRO A 660 11.14 -9.99 16.52
N PHE A 661 10.16 -10.86 16.31
CA PHE A 661 9.12 -10.64 15.30
C PHE A 661 8.18 -9.49 15.68
N LYS A 662 7.69 -9.46 16.93
CA LYS A 662 6.87 -8.35 17.45
C LYS A 662 7.63 -7.02 17.45
N ARG A 663 8.94 -7.02 17.72
CA ARG A 663 9.77 -5.81 17.58
C ARG A 663 9.77 -5.28 16.16
N GLN A 664 9.88 -6.15 15.15
CA GLN A 664 9.79 -5.74 13.74
C GLN A 664 8.43 -5.13 13.41
N VAL A 665 7.34 -5.73 13.90
CA VAL A 665 5.96 -5.18 13.74
C VAL A 665 5.85 -3.78 14.36
N LEU A 666 6.33 -3.60 15.59
CA LEU A 666 6.30 -2.32 16.28
C LEU A 666 7.18 -1.24 15.62
N ASP A 667 8.33 -1.62 15.07
CA ASP A 667 9.18 -0.67 14.34
C ASP A 667 8.56 -0.26 12.99
N GLY A 668 7.98 -1.21 12.26
CA GLY A 668 7.23 -0.92 11.04
C GLY A 668 6.05 0.03 11.32
N ARG A 669 5.35 -0.19 12.43
CA ARG A 669 4.28 0.70 12.90
C ARG A 669 4.75 2.12 13.17
N GLN A 670 5.84 2.31 13.92
CA GLN A 670 6.31 3.67 14.23
C GLN A 670 6.80 4.42 12.97
N LEU A 671 7.40 3.70 12.01
CA LEU A 671 7.81 4.26 10.73
C LEU A 671 6.60 4.66 9.88
N ALA A 672 5.59 3.80 9.80
CA ALA A 672 4.35 4.07 9.10
C ALA A 672 3.64 5.33 9.62
N LEU A 673 3.58 5.48 10.94
CA LEU A 673 3.00 6.65 11.62
C LEU A 673 3.80 7.93 11.30
N LYS A 674 5.14 7.85 11.29
CA LYS A 674 6.01 8.99 10.92
C LYS A 674 5.75 9.45 9.49
N ILE A 675 5.75 8.53 8.53
CA ILE A 675 5.57 8.84 7.10
C ILE A 675 4.16 9.41 6.87
N SER A 676 3.15 8.83 7.52
CA SER A 676 1.76 9.31 7.42
C SER A 676 1.63 10.75 7.93
N ALA A 677 2.18 11.07 9.10
CA ALA A 677 2.13 12.42 9.66
C ALA A 677 2.77 13.47 8.74
N ASN A 678 3.92 13.14 8.13
CA ASN A 678 4.59 14.05 7.19
C ASN A 678 3.81 14.23 5.88
N SER A 679 3.02 13.23 5.47
CA SER A 679 2.25 13.27 4.22
C SER A 679 1.01 14.16 4.29
N VAL A 680 0.48 14.42 5.50
CA VAL A 680 -0.70 15.27 5.70
C VAL A 680 -0.46 16.70 5.20
N TYR A 681 0.69 17.29 5.52
CA TYR A 681 1.06 18.63 5.01
C TYR A 681 1.20 18.64 3.48
N GLY A 682 1.88 17.64 2.90
CA GLY A 682 2.07 17.57 1.45
C GLY A 682 0.75 17.39 0.68
N PHE A 683 -0.28 16.84 1.32
CA PHE A 683 -1.61 16.70 0.74
C PHE A 683 -2.32 18.04 0.55
N THR A 684 -2.23 18.98 1.50
CA THR A 684 -2.90 20.28 1.39
C THR A 684 -2.32 21.13 0.26
N GLY A 685 -1.03 20.98 -0.03
CA GLY A 685 -0.32 21.76 -1.07
C GLY A 685 -0.36 21.15 -2.47
N ALA A 686 -0.95 19.95 -2.62
CA ALA A 686 -1.01 19.27 -3.90
C ALA A 686 -2.14 19.82 -4.78
N GLN A 687 -1.84 20.84 -5.59
CA GLN A 687 -2.77 21.48 -6.52
C GLN A 687 -3.48 20.49 -7.47
N VAL A 688 -2.75 19.49 -7.95
CA VAL A 688 -3.32 18.33 -8.65
C VAL A 688 -3.60 17.24 -7.62
N GLY A 689 -4.75 17.34 -6.94
CA GLY A 689 -5.15 16.45 -5.85
C GLY A 689 -6.64 16.47 -5.56
N LYS A 690 -7.10 15.63 -4.63
CA LYS A 690 -8.54 15.53 -4.33
C LYS A 690 -9.10 16.72 -3.54
N LEU A 691 -8.26 17.45 -2.79
CA LEU A 691 -8.68 18.56 -1.93
C LEU A 691 -7.53 19.55 -1.64
N PRO A 692 -7.05 20.30 -2.64
CA PRO A 692 -6.02 21.32 -2.41
C PRO A 692 -6.54 22.45 -1.50
N CYS A 693 -5.68 22.97 -0.63
CA CYS A 693 -5.89 24.21 0.12
C CYS A 693 -4.52 24.87 0.33
N LEU A 694 -4.20 25.80 -0.58
CA LEU A 694 -2.91 26.45 -0.64
C LEU A 694 -2.70 27.38 0.55
N GLU A 695 -3.76 27.94 1.12
CA GLU A 695 -3.76 28.78 2.31
C GLU A 695 -3.08 28.04 3.49
N ILE A 696 -3.41 26.76 3.71
CA ILE A 696 -2.77 25.95 4.76
C ILE A 696 -1.29 25.70 4.45
N SER A 697 -0.96 25.44 3.19
CA SER A 697 0.40 25.10 2.78
C SER A 697 1.34 26.29 2.74
N GLN A 698 0.88 27.41 2.19
CA GLN A 698 1.55 28.70 2.21
C GLN A 698 1.82 29.11 3.64
N GLU A 699 0.84 28.99 4.54
CA GLU A 699 1.08 29.37 5.92
C GLU A 699 2.00 28.41 6.66
N SER A 700 1.98 27.11 6.38
CA SER A 700 2.97 26.21 7.00
C SER A 700 4.39 26.44 6.44
N GLY A 701 4.52 26.90 5.19
CA GLY A 701 5.79 27.28 4.57
C GLY A 701 6.28 28.69 4.96
N VAL A 702 5.37 29.65 5.12
CA VAL A 702 5.66 31.06 5.46
C VAL A 702 5.67 31.29 6.96
N ALA A 703 4.92 30.54 7.76
CA ALA A 703 5.20 30.40 9.19
C ALA A 703 6.57 29.78 9.39
N LEU A 704 7.11 29.02 8.44
CA LEU A 704 8.54 28.72 8.43
C LEU A 704 9.34 29.99 8.20
N LEU A 705 9.04 30.84 7.21
CA LEU A 705 9.68 32.15 7.04
C LEU A 705 9.59 33.02 8.31
N TYR A 706 8.45 33.11 8.99
CA TYR A 706 8.27 33.92 10.20
C TYR A 706 8.82 33.23 11.45
N CYS A 707 8.77 31.90 11.54
CA CYS A 707 9.43 31.13 12.60
C CYS A 707 10.95 31.04 12.38
N THR A 708 11.43 31.16 11.15
CA THR A 708 12.86 31.22 10.83
C THR A 708 13.38 32.64 10.91
N SER A 709 12.57 33.64 10.54
CA SER A 709 12.89 35.07 10.65
C SER A 709 12.61 35.67 12.02
N ASN A 710 11.80 35.00 12.87
CA ASN A 710 11.70 35.27 14.31
C ASN A 710 12.35 34.13 15.10
N PRO A 711 11.82 32.94 15.42
CA PRO A 711 12.53 31.94 16.22
C PRO A 711 13.95 31.50 15.78
N PHE A 712 14.29 31.25 14.50
CA PHE A 712 15.70 31.02 14.14
C PHE A 712 16.53 32.28 14.18
N VAL A 713 16.00 33.43 13.80
CA VAL A 713 16.66 34.73 14.04
C VAL A 713 16.70 35.04 15.52
N TYR A 714 15.83 34.52 16.39
CA TYR A 714 15.83 34.70 17.83
C TYR A 714 16.78 33.70 18.47
N ILE A 715 16.92 32.48 17.94
CA ILE A 715 17.92 31.48 18.35
C ILE A 715 19.29 31.94 17.87
N VAL A 716 19.45 32.36 16.61
CA VAL A 716 20.66 32.93 16.03
C VAL A 716 20.99 34.27 16.70
N LEU A 717 20.03 35.20 16.91
CA LEU A 717 20.26 36.44 17.69
C LEU A 717 20.45 36.14 19.19
N TYR A 718 19.83 35.11 19.80
CA TYR A 718 20.12 34.73 21.20
C TYR A 718 21.55 34.20 21.33
N ILE A 719 21.96 33.37 20.35
CA ILE A 719 23.28 32.73 20.32
C ILE A 719 24.37 33.75 19.94
N TYR A 720 24.08 34.71 19.04
CA TYR A 720 25.05 35.69 18.52
C TYR A 720 24.96 37.10 19.14
N ARG A 721 23.91 37.48 19.89
CA ARG A 721 23.82 38.80 20.55
C ARG A 721 23.41 38.70 22.03
N PRO A 722 24.36 38.54 22.96
CA PRO A 722 24.09 38.55 24.40
C PRO A 722 23.79 39.95 24.99
N ASN A 723 23.94 41.04 24.22
CA ASN A 723 24.16 42.39 24.77
C ASN A 723 23.02 43.40 24.53
N THR A 724 21.77 43.05 24.82
CA THR A 724 20.72 44.07 25.00
C THR A 724 19.99 43.84 26.33
N GLN A 725 19.99 44.88 27.16
CA GLN A 725 19.69 44.95 28.61
C GLN A 725 18.30 44.46 29.09
N LEU A 726 17.53 43.73 28.29
CA LEU A 726 16.12 43.45 28.59
C LEU A 726 15.83 42.05 29.15
N ASN A 727 16.82 41.25 29.54
CA ASN A 727 16.58 39.81 29.77
C ASN A 727 17.27 39.12 30.97
N GLU A 728 17.79 39.78 32.00
CA GLU A 728 18.36 39.02 33.15
C GLU A 728 17.33 38.14 33.88
N VAL A 729 16.07 38.60 34.00
CA VAL A 729 15.01 37.84 34.71
C VAL A 729 14.53 36.64 33.89
N VAL A 730 14.42 36.78 32.56
CA VAL A 730 13.94 35.71 31.66
C VAL A 730 15.05 34.71 31.33
N TYR A 731 16.30 35.17 31.21
CA TYR A 731 17.47 34.30 31.01
C TYR A 731 17.68 33.39 32.23
N THR A 732 17.52 33.91 33.45
CA THR A 732 17.59 33.11 34.68
C THR A 732 16.46 32.09 34.76
N LEU A 733 15.23 32.44 34.35
CA LEU A 733 14.07 31.54 34.34
C LEU A 733 14.19 30.43 33.27
N LEU A 734 14.76 30.73 32.11
CA LEU A 734 14.93 29.74 31.02
C LEU A 734 16.15 28.86 31.25
N VAL A 735 17.27 29.40 31.73
CA VAL A 735 18.46 28.62 32.13
C VAL A 735 18.14 27.75 33.35
N ALA A 736 17.36 28.22 34.32
CA ALA A 736 16.87 27.38 35.42
C ALA A 736 15.94 26.25 34.92
N ARG A 737 15.11 26.48 33.89
CA ARG A 737 14.27 25.43 33.27
C ARG A 737 15.07 24.46 32.38
N LEU A 738 16.06 24.95 31.64
CA LEU A 738 16.96 24.13 30.82
C LEU A 738 17.91 23.29 31.68
N LEU A 739 18.48 23.87 32.75
CA LEU A 739 19.25 23.15 33.76
C LEU A 739 18.37 22.17 34.54
N ALA A 740 17.13 22.52 34.89
CA ALA A 740 16.19 21.57 35.51
C ALA A 740 15.81 20.41 34.56
N CYS A 741 15.74 20.64 33.26
CA CYS A 741 15.55 19.60 32.25
C CYS A 741 16.81 18.73 32.05
N LEU A 742 18.00 19.33 32.05
CA LEU A 742 19.27 18.61 31.97
C LEU A 742 19.53 17.77 33.23
N HIS A 743 19.22 18.31 34.43
CA HIS A 743 19.39 17.59 35.69
C HIS A 743 18.37 16.46 35.88
N ARG A 744 17.16 16.56 35.31
CA ARG A 744 16.17 15.47 35.28
C ARG A 744 16.43 14.45 34.16
N GLY A 745 17.21 14.80 33.13
CA GLY A 745 17.62 13.89 32.06
C GLY A 745 18.82 13.01 32.40
N LEU A 746 19.73 13.49 33.26
CA LEU A 746 20.94 12.74 33.66
C LEU A 746 20.73 11.69 34.77
N VAL A 747 19.55 11.61 35.38
CA VAL A 747 19.19 10.57 36.38
C VAL A 747 18.27 9.49 35.78
N ARG A 748 17.99 9.55 34.47
CA ARG A 748 17.27 8.50 33.72
C ARG A 748 17.87 8.32 32.32
N ALA A 749 19.16 7.99 32.28
CA ALA A 749 19.75 7.23 31.19
C ALA A 749 19.98 5.80 31.68
#